data_AF-A0A5M3M7I2-F1
#
_entry.id   AF-A0A5M3M7I2-F1
#
_cell.length_a   1.000
_cell.length_b   1.000
_cell.length_c   1.000
_cell.angle_alpha   90.00
_cell.angle_beta   90.00
_cell.angle_gamma   90.00
#
_symmetry.space_group_name_H-M   'P 1'
#
loop_
_entity.id
_entity.type
_entity.pdbx_description
1 polymer ?
#
loop_
_entity_poly.entity_id
_entity_poly.type
_entity_poly.pdbx_seq_one_letter_code
_entity_poly.pdbx_strand_id
1 'polypeptide(L)'
;MDDSVREDGLRYISFIINITEPLSLPDLRLLLGIDIHSRLIAFSGLISIPSSSSPEPVQIAQTSFREFVQNRVRASGYVNTSAIHAPLAVRCFRTMATLLKRDICGRHDAPSLYDFSQKRDAIPRALKYASHHWLYHLQHARRDDELHSCLLDFLEKRLLYAIEMYAILGKLHTATGLFRAARETVKNWTDGSFPRKTDALALLYDAWRFIMCFYDPISVSPLEVYNSALPCCPTTSLLRFTYRHMLEELSWNRIEEGLDAQWDPVIRVIDMKTEDFELAPSPDGSQVATLSRNSDSSEIKLWDTATGTLITSQRLEGIRGSGIVNGGPFLAYRDNQNCYLWRLHQPPVVPISAPPNEEFFGPVAISHDRTRIVLFSVSRAAAGKGIVARIYCVSTLEPLAHCSLPLRTVETPLEVAVDFSSRDDCMLVQASSSVLKSSINPSAFFLFDPSDGHLLWQGEQESSWAIFSHTDDILTVAAAPSSNKRSWKLSLMTRVMSLQDTLAAASPSGTRSKSLMGPPGSHRRRLRDLLRSPKKPFASASSDENFLKVVPPSTSPIYPHAIEFSDQLVAIKQGDHIATVHDQKRSAWRSSIGECFGIARKSRQFWIVDLAQIILQPDGKSQLSTSEVPADYQLVCISGNADLKAYKSTTATERYLVYRFEDATTAYSILREITPETPGTTSNPYSASTACCAFSPHSTYFATATGYKRQIEVWSVSSGHPIGHAPISMKLHVSTSTIKFSSDDKLVALAAQESALIWRIFVFSLKDGGVKNEGSTIVAPETSGTEGSRGSRESDCRIVSVTIDAVDFLSADGNCRFIRHLRWELGTSNILTISLIPNLGSIRRLAYSPSFKRIHLRDRSTEYALNMTTASPSEAGGAGQTYEVEEGKNPDVYYDSFSWSDLCLCNDGWLQQRYHKICWLPVQYRPLELEEKGLQLIVAGDKVTILHLRDGKRVTIRVPNLSTDIRYFE
;
A
#
# COMPACT_ATOMS: atom_id res chain seq x y z
N MET A 1 -20.49 -64.64 -7.10
CA MET A 1 -20.71 -63.19 -7.23
C MET A 1 -20.61 -62.89 -8.70
N ASP A 2 -21.60 -62.20 -9.29
CA ASP A 2 -21.59 -61.84 -10.71
C ASP A 2 -20.36 -60.95 -11.02
N ASP A 3 -19.67 -61.20 -12.13
CA ASP A 3 -18.38 -60.57 -12.43
C ASP A 3 -18.50 -59.04 -12.56
N SER A 4 -19.65 -58.57 -13.04
CA SER A 4 -19.99 -57.14 -13.11
C SER A 4 -20.06 -56.47 -11.73
N VAL A 5 -20.67 -57.11 -10.74
CA VAL A 5 -20.80 -56.55 -9.38
C VAL A 5 -19.44 -56.48 -8.67
N ARG A 6 -18.57 -57.46 -8.95
CA ARG A 6 -17.20 -57.49 -8.43
C ARG A 6 -16.34 -56.39 -9.05
N GLU A 7 -16.45 -56.16 -10.35
CA GLU A 7 -15.74 -55.09 -11.06
C GLU A 7 -16.19 -53.70 -10.58
N ASP A 8 -17.50 -53.49 -10.45
CA ASP A 8 -18.08 -52.27 -9.89
C ASP A 8 -17.62 -52.02 -8.45
N GLY A 9 -17.61 -53.04 -7.59
CA GLY A 9 -17.12 -52.93 -6.22
C GLY A 9 -15.63 -52.55 -6.17
N LEU A 10 -14.78 -53.18 -6.98
CA LEU A 10 -13.36 -52.85 -7.08
C LEU A 10 -13.12 -51.41 -7.56
N ARG A 11 -13.96 -50.88 -8.45
CA ARG A 11 -13.90 -49.48 -8.89
C ARG A 11 -14.13 -48.51 -7.73
N TYR A 12 -15.14 -48.73 -6.89
CA TYR A 12 -15.40 -47.86 -5.73
C TYR A 12 -14.35 -48.00 -4.63
N ILE A 13 -13.81 -49.21 -4.44
CA ILE A 13 -12.65 -49.42 -3.56
C ILE A 13 -11.45 -48.61 -4.06
N SER A 14 -11.22 -48.61 -5.37
CA SER A 14 -10.19 -47.78 -6.00
C SER A 14 -10.42 -46.28 -5.74
N PHE A 15 -11.66 -45.80 -5.78
CA PHE A 15 -11.97 -44.42 -5.38
C PHE A 15 -11.66 -44.17 -3.91
N ILE A 16 -12.09 -45.04 -3.00
CA ILE A 16 -11.83 -44.92 -1.55
C ILE A 16 -10.32 -44.89 -1.24
N ILE A 17 -9.51 -45.69 -1.96
CA ILE A 17 -8.04 -45.71 -1.82
C ILE A 17 -7.39 -44.39 -2.21
N ASN A 18 -7.97 -43.67 -3.19
CA ASN A 18 -7.43 -42.46 -3.78
C ASN A 18 -8.09 -41.18 -3.25
N ILE A 19 -9.05 -41.30 -2.34
CA ILE A 19 -9.55 -40.20 -1.54
C ILE A 19 -8.48 -39.90 -0.47
N THR A 20 -8.08 -38.63 -0.37
CA THR A 20 -6.98 -38.20 0.51
C THR A 20 -7.31 -38.26 1.99
N GLU A 21 -8.60 -38.18 2.34
CA GLU A 21 -9.11 -38.23 3.71
C GLU A 21 -10.25 -39.27 3.80
N PRO A 22 -10.18 -40.27 4.70
CA PRO A 22 -11.23 -41.29 4.81
C PRO A 22 -12.60 -40.68 5.12
N LEU A 23 -13.62 -41.08 4.36
CA LEU A 23 -14.98 -40.59 4.50
C LEU A 23 -15.93 -41.68 5.04
N SER A 24 -16.96 -41.24 5.76
CA SER A 24 -18.06 -42.10 6.21
C SER A 24 -18.90 -42.58 5.03
N LEU A 25 -19.69 -43.65 5.20
CA LEU A 25 -20.61 -44.10 4.14
C LEU A 25 -21.62 -43.01 3.72
N PRO A 26 -22.25 -42.25 4.65
CA PRO A 26 -23.08 -41.10 4.29
C PRO A 26 -22.34 -40.06 3.43
N ASP A 27 -21.09 -39.71 3.79
CA ASP A 27 -20.30 -38.74 3.05
C ASP A 27 -19.85 -39.27 1.68
N LEU A 28 -19.49 -40.55 1.59
CA LEU A 28 -19.17 -41.20 0.32
C LEU A 28 -20.38 -41.25 -0.61
N ARG A 29 -21.57 -41.49 -0.07
CA ARG A 29 -22.82 -41.44 -0.82
C ARG A 29 -23.08 -40.04 -1.39
N LEU A 30 -22.82 -39.00 -0.60
CA LEU A 30 -22.93 -37.61 -1.06
C LEU A 30 -21.89 -37.28 -2.14
N LEU A 31 -20.62 -37.64 -1.92
CA LEU A 31 -19.52 -37.34 -2.86
C LEU A 31 -19.68 -38.10 -4.18
N LEU A 32 -19.97 -39.40 -4.11
CA LEU A 32 -20.05 -40.27 -5.29
C LEU A 32 -21.42 -40.22 -5.96
N GLY A 33 -22.44 -39.68 -5.29
CA GLY A 33 -23.82 -39.60 -5.77
C GLY A 33 -24.53 -40.95 -5.88
N ILE A 34 -24.03 -41.99 -5.21
CA ILE A 34 -24.60 -43.34 -5.23
C ILE A 34 -24.37 -44.04 -3.89
N ASP A 35 -25.32 -44.87 -3.48
CA ASP A 35 -25.13 -45.76 -2.33
C ASP A 35 -24.21 -46.93 -2.72
N ILE A 36 -23.03 -46.96 -2.11
CA ILE A 36 -22.01 -47.97 -2.36
C ILE A 36 -22.01 -49.08 -1.31
N HIS A 37 -22.82 -49.01 -0.25
CA HIS A 37 -22.77 -49.98 0.85
C HIS A 37 -22.97 -51.42 0.37
N SER A 38 -24.00 -51.67 -0.46
CA SER A 38 -24.27 -52.98 -1.05
C SER A 38 -23.15 -53.49 -1.98
N ARG A 39 -22.39 -52.57 -2.60
CA ARG A 39 -21.27 -52.87 -3.49
C ARG A 39 -19.99 -53.19 -2.71
N LEU A 40 -19.85 -52.66 -1.49
CA LEU A 40 -18.69 -52.86 -0.62
C LEU A 40 -18.83 -54.09 0.29
N ILE A 41 -20.05 -54.48 0.71
CA ILE A 41 -20.29 -55.60 1.65
C ILE A 41 -19.57 -56.89 1.23
N ALA A 42 -19.48 -57.17 -0.07
CA ALA A 42 -18.79 -58.34 -0.60
C ALA A 42 -17.27 -58.35 -0.35
N PHE A 43 -16.71 -57.22 0.05
CA PHE A 43 -15.30 -57.03 0.41
C PHE A 43 -15.12 -56.79 1.91
N SER A 44 -16.12 -57.10 2.74
CA SER A 44 -16.09 -56.94 4.21
C SER A 44 -14.95 -57.71 4.90
N GLY A 45 -14.42 -58.76 4.27
CA GLY A 45 -13.20 -59.45 4.74
C GLY A 45 -11.89 -58.71 4.49
N LEU A 46 -11.91 -57.63 3.69
CA LEU A 46 -10.73 -56.86 3.24
C LEU A 46 -10.82 -55.38 3.66
N ILE A 47 -12.03 -54.90 3.93
CA ILE A 47 -12.35 -53.50 4.24
C ILE A 47 -13.27 -53.49 5.46
N SER A 48 -12.94 -52.66 6.44
CA SER A 48 -13.83 -52.34 7.55
C SER A 48 -14.92 -51.40 7.06
N ILE A 49 -16.16 -51.89 7.09
CA ILE A 49 -17.35 -51.18 6.62
C ILE A 49 -18.25 -50.94 7.84
N PRO A 50 -18.27 -49.72 8.38
CA PRO A 50 -19.19 -49.34 9.46
C PRO A 50 -20.65 -49.48 9.04
N SER A 51 -21.58 -49.40 9.99
CA SER A 51 -23.02 -49.38 9.67
C SER A 51 -23.37 -48.19 8.76
N SER A 52 -24.42 -48.32 7.96
CA SER A 52 -24.78 -47.33 6.91
C SER A 52 -25.04 -45.91 7.41
N SER A 53 -25.37 -45.76 8.70
CA SER A 53 -25.58 -44.46 9.37
C SER A 53 -24.43 -44.05 10.29
N SER A 54 -23.36 -44.84 10.38
CA SER A 54 -22.22 -44.53 11.25
C SER A 54 -21.43 -43.33 10.73
N PRO A 55 -20.99 -42.41 11.60
CA PRO A 55 -20.07 -41.33 11.23
C PRO A 55 -18.62 -41.81 11.06
N GLU A 56 -18.34 -43.08 11.35
CA GLU A 56 -17.02 -43.67 11.20
C GLU A 56 -16.65 -43.85 9.71
N PRO A 57 -15.38 -43.61 9.34
CA PRO A 57 -14.95 -43.75 7.96
C PRO A 57 -14.83 -45.21 7.54
N VAL A 58 -15.00 -45.47 6.24
CA VAL A 58 -14.65 -46.77 5.65
C VAL A 58 -13.12 -46.91 5.67
N GLN A 59 -12.61 -47.98 6.30
CA GLN A 59 -11.17 -48.21 6.46
C GLN A 59 -10.71 -49.46 5.71
N ILE A 60 -9.54 -49.38 5.09
CA ILE A 60 -8.93 -50.52 4.40
C ILE A 60 -8.02 -51.24 5.39
N ALA A 61 -8.37 -52.49 5.73
CA ALA A 61 -7.82 -53.16 6.91
C ALA A 61 -6.38 -53.70 6.71
N GLN A 62 -5.91 -53.86 5.47
CA GLN A 62 -4.59 -54.43 5.19
C GLN A 62 -3.80 -53.64 4.13
N THR A 63 -2.57 -53.25 4.49
CA THR A 63 -1.62 -52.54 3.61
C THR A 63 -1.30 -53.33 2.34
N SER A 64 -1.17 -54.66 2.44
CA SER A 64 -0.95 -55.57 1.30
C SER A 64 -2.14 -55.58 0.31
N PHE A 65 -3.37 -55.39 0.80
CA PHE A 65 -4.54 -55.29 -0.06
C PHE A 65 -4.57 -53.97 -0.84
N ARG A 66 -4.11 -52.87 -0.23
CA ARG A 66 -3.95 -51.58 -0.93
C ARG A 66 -2.97 -51.73 -2.10
N GLU A 67 -1.82 -52.35 -1.87
CA GLU A 67 -0.83 -52.62 -2.92
C GLU A 67 -1.36 -53.60 -3.97
N PHE A 68 -2.09 -54.64 -3.56
CA PHE A 68 -2.73 -55.58 -4.48
C PHE A 68 -3.75 -54.90 -5.38
N VAL A 69 -4.63 -54.05 -4.85
CA VAL A 69 -5.62 -53.30 -5.66
C VAL A 69 -4.92 -52.33 -6.57
N GLN A 70 -3.92 -51.59 -6.09
CA GLN A 70 -3.12 -50.69 -6.94
C GLN A 70 -2.40 -51.47 -8.06
N ASN A 71 -1.84 -52.65 -7.76
CA ASN A 71 -1.16 -53.49 -8.74
C ASN A 71 -2.12 -54.20 -9.70
N ARG A 72 -3.33 -54.59 -9.26
CA ARG A 72 -4.40 -55.12 -10.13
C ARG A 72 -4.95 -54.06 -11.07
N VAL A 73 -5.17 -52.85 -10.56
CA VAL A 73 -5.54 -51.69 -11.37
C VAL A 73 -4.45 -51.41 -12.40
N ARG A 74 -3.16 -51.43 -12.01
CA ARG A 74 -2.01 -51.31 -12.94
C ARG A 74 -1.91 -52.47 -13.95
N ALA A 75 -2.13 -53.71 -13.51
CA ALA A 75 -1.97 -54.92 -14.32
C ALA A 75 -3.14 -55.17 -15.29
N SER A 76 -4.30 -54.58 -15.04
CA SER A 76 -5.47 -54.67 -15.93
C SER A 76 -5.30 -53.94 -17.29
N GLY A 77 -4.18 -53.24 -17.50
CA GLY A 77 -3.81 -52.68 -18.81
C GLY A 77 -4.63 -51.46 -19.27
N TYR A 78 -5.67 -51.04 -18.53
CA TYR A 78 -6.62 -50.03 -19.00
C TYR A 78 -6.59 -48.66 -18.29
N VAL A 79 -5.80 -48.43 -17.22
CA VAL A 79 -5.86 -47.15 -16.49
C VAL A 79 -4.50 -46.67 -15.95
N ASN A 80 -4.00 -45.61 -16.58
CA ASN A 80 -3.06 -44.63 -16.03
C ASN A 80 -3.68 -44.03 -14.73
N THR A 81 -2.92 -43.77 -13.66
CA THR A 81 -3.45 -43.18 -12.40
C THR A 81 -4.36 -41.97 -12.64
N SER A 82 -4.16 -41.26 -13.76
CA SER A 82 -5.02 -40.20 -14.27
C SER A 82 -6.50 -40.55 -14.53
N ALA A 83 -6.87 -41.82 -14.77
CA ALA A 83 -8.27 -42.19 -15.02
C ALA A 83 -9.13 -42.37 -13.75
N ILE A 84 -8.52 -42.34 -12.56
CA ILE A 84 -9.25 -42.30 -11.27
C ILE A 84 -9.49 -40.84 -10.84
N HIS A 85 -8.51 -39.96 -11.03
CA HIS A 85 -8.61 -38.57 -10.60
C HIS A 85 -9.61 -37.75 -11.42
N ALA A 86 -9.80 -38.03 -12.72
CA ALA A 86 -10.80 -37.31 -13.52
C ALA A 86 -12.24 -37.52 -13.00
N PRO A 87 -12.73 -38.76 -12.78
CA PRO A 87 -14.03 -38.98 -12.15
C PRO A 87 -14.14 -38.35 -10.76
N LEU A 88 -13.10 -38.41 -9.93
CA LEU A 88 -13.12 -37.80 -8.59
C LEU A 88 -13.21 -36.28 -8.66
N ALA A 89 -12.50 -35.62 -9.58
CA ALA A 89 -12.61 -34.18 -9.80
C ALA A 89 -14.05 -33.80 -10.22
N VAL A 90 -14.63 -34.53 -11.16
CA VAL A 90 -16.04 -34.35 -11.57
C VAL A 90 -16.99 -34.52 -10.39
N ARG A 91 -16.78 -35.54 -9.53
CA ARG A 91 -17.58 -35.75 -8.32
C ARG A 91 -17.42 -34.61 -7.31
N CYS A 92 -16.22 -34.06 -7.13
CA CYS A 92 -16.02 -32.87 -6.32
C CYS A 92 -16.82 -31.68 -6.87
N PHE A 93 -16.74 -31.40 -8.17
CA PHE A 93 -17.50 -30.31 -8.80
C PHE A 93 -19.01 -30.51 -8.68
N ARG A 94 -19.53 -31.72 -8.91
CA ARG A 94 -20.96 -32.04 -8.74
C ARG A 94 -21.43 -31.90 -7.30
N THR A 95 -20.61 -32.31 -6.34
CA THR A 95 -20.90 -32.14 -4.91
C THR A 95 -20.97 -30.66 -4.54
N MET A 96 -20.04 -29.84 -5.04
CA MET A 96 -20.08 -28.39 -4.86
C MET A 96 -21.27 -27.76 -5.59
N ALA A 97 -21.60 -28.22 -6.80
CA ALA A 97 -22.72 -27.70 -7.58
C ALA A 97 -24.08 -27.95 -6.91
N THR A 98 -24.20 -29.02 -6.13
CA THR A 98 -25.43 -29.42 -5.42
C THR A 98 -25.54 -28.83 -4.02
N LEU A 99 -24.43 -28.73 -3.28
CA LEU A 99 -24.45 -28.36 -1.87
C LEU A 99 -24.06 -26.91 -1.59
N LEU A 100 -23.29 -26.25 -2.47
CA LEU A 100 -22.98 -24.83 -2.31
C LEU A 100 -24.21 -23.98 -2.66
N LYS A 101 -24.53 -23.04 -1.77
CA LYS A 101 -25.54 -22.02 -1.95
C LYS A 101 -25.13 -20.77 -1.21
N ARG A 102 -25.67 -19.62 -1.62
CA ARG A 102 -25.57 -18.36 -0.88
C ARG A 102 -26.09 -18.58 0.54
N ASP A 103 -25.38 -18.04 1.51
CA ASP A 103 -25.75 -18.13 2.92
C ASP A 103 -26.00 -19.60 3.32
N ILE A 104 -24.97 -20.43 3.13
CA ILE A 104 -25.05 -21.87 3.35
C ILE A 104 -25.48 -22.23 4.78
N CYS A 105 -25.27 -21.30 5.72
CA CYS A 105 -25.65 -21.40 7.12
C CYS A 105 -27.02 -20.78 7.48
N GLY A 106 -27.80 -20.30 6.51
CA GLY A 106 -29.21 -19.88 6.63
C GLY A 106 -29.45 -18.68 7.54
N ARG A 107 -28.62 -17.65 7.47
CA ARG A 107 -28.78 -16.35 8.13
C ARG A 107 -29.20 -15.26 7.16
N HIS A 108 -30.51 -15.10 6.97
CA HIS A 108 -31.06 -13.83 6.54
C HIS A 108 -30.81 -12.78 7.65
N ASP A 109 -30.01 -11.75 7.35
CA ASP A 109 -30.04 -10.42 7.99
C ASP A 109 -29.33 -10.17 9.35
N ALA A 110 -28.06 -10.52 9.57
CA ALA A 110 -27.33 -9.94 10.72
C ALA A 110 -25.85 -9.57 10.43
N PRO A 111 -25.46 -8.28 10.53
CA PRO A 111 -24.07 -7.87 10.62
C PRO A 111 -23.60 -8.06 12.07
N SER A 112 -23.11 -9.25 12.40
CA SER A 112 -22.56 -9.50 13.72
C SER A 112 -21.48 -10.57 13.69
N LEU A 113 -20.37 -10.23 14.35
CA LEU A 113 -19.22 -11.06 14.71
C LEU A 113 -19.70 -12.28 15.53
N TYR A 114 -20.13 -13.33 14.85
CA TYR A 114 -20.45 -14.61 15.50
C TYR A 114 -19.32 -15.60 15.29
N ASP A 115 -19.06 -16.40 16.33
CA ASP A 115 -18.14 -17.52 16.26
C ASP A 115 -18.65 -18.58 15.27
N PHE A 116 -18.10 -18.59 14.07
CA PHE A 116 -18.45 -19.56 13.02
C PHE A 116 -18.11 -21.01 13.42
N SER A 117 -17.37 -21.22 14.51
CA SER A 117 -16.89 -22.53 14.95
C SER A 117 -18.02 -23.55 15.11
N GLN A 118 -19.14 -23.22 15.74
CA GLN A 118 -20.26 -24.15 15.93
C GLN A 118 -20.99 -24.51 14.62
N LYS A 119 -20.92 -23.66 13.59
CA LYS A 119 -21.60 -23.88 12.31
C LYS A 119 -20.76 -24.65 11.29
N ARG A 120 -19.44 -24.73 11.50
CA ARG A 120 -18.55 -25.55 10.67
C ARG A 120 -18.93 -27.02 10.72
N ASP A 121 -19.48 -27.50 11.83
CA ASP A 121 -19.84 -28.90 12.02
C ASP A 121 -21.08 -29.32 11.23
N ALA A 122 -21.95 -28.36 10.89
CA ALA A 122 -23.13 -28.59 10.06
C ALA A 122 -22.81 -28.79 8.57
N ILE A 123 -21.60 -28.39 8.13
CA ILE A 123 -21.16 -28.58 6.74
C ILE A 123 -20.74 -30.04 6.54
N PRO A 124 -21.37 -30.80 5.61
CA PRO A 124 -21.04 -32.20 5.35
C PRO A 124 -19.56 -32.41 5.04
N ARG A 125 -18.96 -33.50 5.52
CA ARG A 125 -17.53 -33.79 5.26
C ARG A 125 -17.29 -34.03 3.77
N ALA A 126 -18.28 -34.56 3.05
CA ALA A 126 -18.25 -34.66 1.60
C ALA A 126 -18.02 -33.30 0.90
N LEU A 127 -18.71 -32.24 1.35
CA LEU A 127 -18.54 -30.90 0.79
C LEU A 127 -17.17 -30.33 1.17
N LYS A 128 -16.75 -30.49 2.43
CA LYS A 128 -15.39 -30.11 2.87
C LYS A 128 -14.35 -30.78 1.98
N TYR A 129 -14.42 -32.11 1.81
CA TYR A 129 -13.52 -32.87 0.96
C TYR A 129 -13.49 -32.31 -0.47
N ALA A 130 -14.67 -32.17 -1.08
CA ALA A 130 -14.81 -31.68 -2.45
C ALA A 130 -14.13 -30.30 -2.63
N SER A 131 -14.36 -29.38 -1.70
CA SER A 131 -13.78 -28.04 -1.76
C SER A 131 -12.27 -27.99 -1.47
N HIS A 132 -11.71 -28.94 -0.73
CA HIS A 132 -10.26 -28.96 -0.47
C HIS A 132 -9.47 -29.68 -1.56
N HIS A 133 -10.07 -30.70 -2.19
CA HIS A 133 -9.32 -31.65 -3.03
C HIS A 133 -9.70 -31.62 -4.52
N TRP A 134 -10.66 -30.81 -4.95
CA TRP A 134 -10.99 -30.68 -6.38
C TRP A 134 -9.75 -30.35 -7.24
N LEU A 135 -8.90 -29.42 -6.79
CA LEU A 135 -7.68 -29.04 -7.52
C LEU A 135 -6.66 -30.18 -7.56
N TYR A 136 -6.47 -30.88 -6.44
CA TYR A 136 -5.58 -32.03 -6.38
C TYR A 136 -5.99 -33.09 -7.41
N HIS A 137 -7.28 -33.42 -7.49
CA HIS A 137 -7.77 -34.34 -8.52
C HIS A 137 -7.64 -33.75 -9.93
N LEU A 138 -7.96 -32.46 -10.12
CA LEU A 138 -7.83 -31.79 -11.42
C LEU A 138 -6.38 -31.83 -11.98
N GLN A 139 -5.38 -31.66 -11.12
CA GLN A 139 -3.96 -31.69 -11.50
C GLN A 139 -3.48 -33.06 -11.97
N HIS A 140 -4.07 -34.13 -11.44
CA HIS A 140 -3.71 -35.52 -11.76
C HIS A 140 -4.65 -36.16 -12.78
N ALA A 141 -5.76 -35.51 -13.12
CA ALA A 141 -6.78 -36.01 -14.02
C ALA A 141 -6.33 -36.04 -15.49
N ARG A 142 -6.81 -37.04 -16.23
CA ARG A 142 -6.89 -36.93 -17.70
C ARG A 142 -7.95 -35.89 -18.04
N ARG A 143 -7.62 -34.97 -18.93
CA ARG A 143 -8.50 -33.89 -19.38
C ARG A 143 -9.51 -34.44 -20.39
N ASP A 144 -10.77 -34.12 -20.20
CA ASP A 144 -11.87 -34.41 -21.12
C ASP A 144 -12.93 -33.29 -21.05
N ASP A 145 -13.91 -33.35 -21.95
CA ASP A 145 -14.93 -32.32 -22.10
C ASP A 145 -15.86 -32.23 -20.89
N GLU A 146 -16.11 -33.33 -20.17
CA GLU A 146 -16.92 -33.35 -18.95
C GLU A 146 -16.22 -32.56 -17.84
N LEU A 147 -14.92 -32.78 -17.64
CA LEU A 147 -14.13 -32.08 -16.64
C LEU A 147 -14.02 -30.59 -16.93
N HIS A 148 -13.80 -30.22 -18.19
CA HIS A 148 -13.80 -28.81 -18.63
C HIS A 148 -15.15 -28.14 -18.34
N SER A 149 -16.25 -28.82 -18.67
CA SER A 149 -17.61 -28.31 -18.43
C SER A 149 -17.90 -28.14 -16.93
N CYS A 150 -17.48 -29.11 -16.10
CA CYS A 150 -17.64 -29.03 -14.65
C CYS A 150 -16.82 -27.89 -14.02
N LEU A 151 -15.59 -27.67 -14.50
CA LEU A 151 -14.76 -26.55 -14.06
C LEU A 151 -15.42 -25.21 -14.40
N LEU A 152 -15.92 -25.04 -15.64
CA LEU A 152 -16.61 -23.82 -16.04
C LEU A 152 -17.89 -23.60 -15.22
N ASP A 153 -18.72 -24.63 -15.04
CA ASP A 153 -19.95 -24.53 -14.24
C ASP A 153 -19.64 -24.09 -12.80
N PHE A 154 -18.56 -24.64 -12.21
CA PHE A 154 -18.08 -24.22 -10.90
C PHE A 154 -17.67 -22.75 -10.89
N LEU A 155 -16.83 -22.31 -11.83
CA LEU A 155 -16.35 -20.92 -11.89
C LEU A 155 -17.49 -19.93 -12.14
N GLU A 156 -18.45 -20.28 -13.00
CA GLU A 156 -19.50 -19.38 -13.44
C GLU A 156 -20.70 -19.32 -12.49
N LYS A 157 -20.96 -20.39 -11.73
CA LYS A 157 -22.19 -20.48 -10.93
C LYS A 157 -21.98 -20.78 -9.45
N ARG A 158 -20.76 -21.14 -9.02
CA ARG A 158 -20.49 -21.61 -7.65
C ARG A 158 -19.27 -20.96 -7.00
N LEU A 159 -18.50 -20.16 -7.73
CA LEU A 159 -17.25 -19.57 -7.25
C LEU A 159 -17.47 -18.67 -6.02
N LEU A 160 -18.44 -17.75 -6.06
CA LEU A 160 -18.72 -16.87 -4.91
C LEU A 160 -19.19 -17.66 -3.68
N TYR A 161 -20.03 -18.69 -3.89
CA TYR A 161 -20.46 -19.59 -2.80
C TYR A 161 -19.30 -20.39 -2.22
N ALA A 162 -18.33 -20.78 -3.05
CA ALA A 162 -17.12 -21.45 -2.58
C ALA A 162 -16.27 -20.50 -1.73
N ILE A 163 -16.10 -19.24 -2.14
CA ILE A 163 -15.37 -18.21 -1.38
C ILE A 163 -16.04 -17.97 -0.01
N GLU A 164 -17.36 -17.82 0.02
CA GLU A 164 -18.15 -17.73 1.26
C GLU A 164 -17.88 -18.93 2.17
N MET A 165 -17.93 -20.15 1.62
CA MET A 165 -17.69 -21.38 2.36
C MET A 165 -16.25 -21.44 2.91
N TYR A 166 -15.23 -21.06 2.13
CA TYR A 166 -13.85 -20.98 2.62
C TYR A 166 -13.70 -19.98 3.77
N ALA A 167 -14.39 -18.84 3.72
CA ALA A 167 -14.41 -17.87 4.81
C ALA A 167 -15.05 -18.46 6.08
N ILE A 168 -16.20 -19.14 5.95
CA ILE A 168 -16.87 -19.84 7.08
C ILE A 168 -15.93 -20.86 7.73
N LEU A 169 -15.20 -21.63 6.92
CA LEU A 169 -14.24 -22.62 7.41
C LEU A 169 -12.96 -22.00 8.02
N GLY A 170 -12.77 -20.67 7.94
CA GLY A 170 -11.52 -20.01 8.34
C GLY A 170 -10.35 -20.32 7.42
N LYS A 171 -10.63 -20.75 6.18
CA LYS A 171 -9.67 -21.22 5.18
C LYS A 171 -9.60 -20.32 3.96
N LEU A 172 -9.96 -19.04 4.12
CA LEU A 172 -9.85 -18.04 3.05
C LEU A 172 -8.40 -17.91 2.54
N HIS A 173 -7.42 -17.97 3.46
CA HIS A 173 -5.99 -18.02 3.11
C HIS A 173 -5.63 -19.26 2.27
N THR A 174 -6.27 -20.41 2.48
CA THR A 174 -6.03 -21.61 1.68
C THR A 174 -6.62 -21.47 0.28
N ALA A 175 -7.80 -20.84 0.18
CA ALA A 175 -8.50 -20.63 -1.08
C ALA A 175 -7.67 -19.81 -2.08
N THR A 176 -6.89 -18.85 -1.59
CA THR A 176 -6.10 -17.94 -2.44
C THR A 176 -4.97 -18.68 -3.14
N GLY A 177 -4.24 -19.52 -2.41
CA GLY A 177 -3.24 -20.42 -2.98
C GLY A 177 -3.87 -21.43 -3.94
N LEU A 178 -5.05 -21.93 -3.61
CA LEU A 178 -5.78 -22.90 -4.43
C LEU A 178 -6.25 -22.30 -5.78
N PHE A 179 -6.89 -21.13 -5.81
CA PHE A 179 -7.31 -20.50 -7.08
C PHE A 179 -6.12 -20.08 -7.95
N ARG A 180 -5.05 -19.58 -7.32
CA ARG A 180 -3.79 -19.27 -8.00
C ARG A 180 -3.16 -20.51 -8.62
N ALA A 181 -3.05 -21.61 -7.88
CA ALA A 181 -2.50 -22.87 -8.38
C ALA A 181 -3.39 -23.51 -9.45
N ALA A 182 -4.72 -23.36 -9.35
CA ALA A 182 -5.65 -23.75 -10.40
C ALA A 182 -5.41 -22.96 -11.68
N ARG A 183 -5.19 -21.64 -11.59
CA ARG A 183 -4.87 -20.79 -12.75
C ARG A 183 -3.60 -21.26 -13.45
N GLU A 184 -2.52 -21.51 -12.70
CA GLU A 184 -1.28 -22.03 -13.27
C GLU A 184 -1.47 -23.42 -13.89
N THR A 185 -2.27 -24.27 -13.26
CA THR A 185 -2.63 -25.59 -13.80
C THR A 185 -3.32 -25.47 -15.16
N VAL A 186 -4.33 -24.60 -15.28
CA VAL A 186 -5.09 -24.37 -16.53
C VAL A 186 -4.23 -23.69 -17.59
N LYS A 187 -3.35 -22.75 -17.19
CA LYS A 187 -2.45 -22.03 -18.09
C LYS A 187 -1.55 -22.98 -18.89
N ASN A 188 -1.11 -24.05 -18.23
CA ASN A 188 -0.25 -25.10 -18.82
C ASN A 188 -1.00 -26.10 -19.71
N TRP A 189 -2.32 -25.98 -19.89
CA TRP A 189 -3.07 -26.83 -20.82
C TRP A 189 -2.87 -26.33 -22.26
N THR A 190 -2.95 -27.19 -23.26
CA THR A 190 -2.79 -26.79 -24.67
C THR A 190 -4.00 -25.99 -25.15
N ASP A 191 -3.79 -24.92 -25.91
CA ASP A 191 -4.86 -23.97 -26.27
C ASP A 191 -6.01 -24.59 -27.07
N GLY A 192 -5.76 -25.67 -27.82
CA GLY A 192 -6.80 -26.43 -28.54
C GLY A 192 -7.57 -27.46 -27.71
N SER A 193 -7.15 -27.75 -26.47
CA SER A 193 -7.79 -28.78 -25.63
C SER A 193 -8.97 -28.27 -24.81
N PHE A 194 -9.05 -26.94 -24.59
CA PHE A 194 -10.08 -26.33 -23.75
C PHE A 194 -10.59 -25.03 -24.40
N PRO A 195 -11.71 -25.08 -25.14
CA PRO A 195 -12.17 -23.94 -25.94
C PRO A 195 -12.38 -22.64 -25.16
N ARG A 196 -12.76 -22.71 -23.88
CA ARG A 196 -12.99 -21.55 -23.00
C ARG A 196 -11.90 -21.37 -21.95
N LYS A 197 -10.66 -21.74 -22.30
CA LYS A 197 -9.47 -21.60 -21.44
C LYS A 197 -9.27 -20.15 -20.99
N THR A 198 -9.46 -19.18 -21.87
CA THR A 198 -9.33 -17.74 -21.55
C THR A 198 -10.29 -17.31 -20.45
N ASP A 199 -11.55 -17.74 -20.52
CA ASP A 199 -12.59 -17.41 -19.55
C ASP A 199 -12.26 -18.01 -18.18
N ALA A 200 -11.83 -19.27 -18.17
CA ALA A 200 -11.40 -19.94 -16.94
C ALA A 200 -10.18 -19.25 -16.31
N LEU A 201 -9.19 -18.85 -17.12
CA LEU A 201 -8.02 -18.11 -16.63
C LEU A 201 -8.39 -16.73 -16.07
N ALA A 202 -9.31 -16.03 -16.72
CA ALA A 202 -9.82 -14.73 -16.26
C ALA A 202 -10.63 -14.86 -14.96
N LEU A 203 -11.54 -15.84 -14.86
CA LEU A 203 -12.32 -16.09 -13.65
C LEU A 203 -11.45 -16.54 -12.47
N LEU A 204 -10.42 -17.36 -12.71
CA LEU A 204 -9.48 -17.78 -11.66
C LEU A 204 -8.57 -16.62 -11.21
N TYR A 205 -8.17 -15.74 -12.14
CA TYR A 205 -7.45 -14.51 -11.80
C TYR A 205 -8.34 -13.59 -10.96
N ASP A 206 -9.57 -13.34 -11.41
CA ASP A 206 -10.55 -12.53 -10.69
C ASP A 206 -10.86 -13.12 -9.32
N ALA A 207 -10.99 -14.44 -9.16
CA ALA A 207 -11.21 -15.09 -7.87
C ALA A 207 -10.09 -14.78 -6.87
N TRP A 208 -8.84 -14.91 -7.31
CA TRP A 208 -7.67 -14.61 -6.49
C TRP A 208 -7.61 -13.12 -6.13
N ARG A 209 -7.80 -12.23 -7.10
CA ARG A 209 -7.83 -10.76 -6.90
C ARG A 209 -8.96 -10.34 -5.96
N PHE A 210 -10.14 -10.93 -6.12
CA PHE A 210 -11.32 -10.70 -5.32
C PHE A 210 -11.07 -11.04 -3.85
N ILE A 211 -10.58 -12.25 -3.57
CA ILE A 211 -10.29 -12.64 -2.19
C ILE A 211 -9.21 -11.74 -1.57
N MET A 212 -8.18 -11.37 -2.34
CA MET A 212 -7.09 -10.53 -1.84
C MET A 212 -7.53 -9.11 -1.51
N CYS A 213 -8.30 -8.49 -2.40
CA CYS A 213 -8.77 -7.12 -2.23
C CYS A 213 -9.75 -6.99 -1.06
N PHE A 214 -10.55 -8.04 -0.82
CA PHE A 214 -11.61 -8.06 0.20
C PHE A 214 -11.33 -9.08 1.32
N TYR A 215 -10.06 -9.42 1.57
CA TYR A 215 -9.70 -10.48 2.50
C TYR A 215 -10.24 -10.21 3.91
N ASP A 216 -10.01 -9.00 4.41
CA ASP A 216 -10.35 -8.60 5.77
C ASP A 216 -11.88 -8.57 6.01
N PRO A 217 -12.70 -7.89 5.19
CA PRO A 217 -14.16 -7.91 5.40
C PRO A 217 -14.76 -9.31 5.23
N ILE A 218 -14.31 -10.11 4.25
CA ILE A 218 -14.81 -11.48 4.03
C ILE A 218 -14.42 -12.41 5.19
N SER A 219 -13.22 -12.25 5.75
CA SER A 219 -12.76 -13.05 6.90
C SER A 219 -13.56 -12.75 8.16
N VAL A 220 -14.02 -11.51 8.33
CA VAL A 220 -14.88 -11.10 9.46
C VAL A 220 -16.31 -11.55 9.24
N SER A 221 -16.84 -11.39 8.02
CA SER A 221 -18.20 -11.75 7.65
C SER A 221 -18.23 -12.34 6.23
N PRO A 222 -18.46 -13.65 6.07
CA PRO A 222 -18.51 -14.31 4.76
C PRO A 222 -19.52 -13.71 3.77
N LEU A 223 -20.59 -13.07 4.26
CA LEU A 223 -21.59 -12.41 3.41
C LEU A 223 -21.07 -11.13 2.72
N GLU A 224 -19.92 -10.60 3.16
CA GLU A 224 -19.27 -9.47 2.49
C GLU A 224 -18.79 -9.79 1.08
N VAL A 225 -18.74 -11.08 0.71
CA VAL A 225 -18.62 -11.52 -0.70
C VAL A 225 -19.67 -10.82 -1.57
N TYR A 226 -20.90 -10.70 -1.10
CA TYR A 226 -22.00 -10.10 -1.87
C TYR A 226 -22.21 -8.63 -1.54
N ASN A 227 -22.08 -8.24 -0.27
CA ASN A 227 -22.48 -6.91 0.18
C ASN A 227 -21.45 -5.81 -0.15
N SER A 228 -20.16 -6.15 -0.05
CA SER A 228 -19.06 -5.18 -0.25
C SER A 228 -18.18 -5.54 -1.44
N ALA A 229 -17.83 -6.82 -1.60
CA ALA A 229 -16.83 -7.24 -2.57
C ALA A 229 -17.35 -7.24 -4.01
N LEU A 230 -18.46 -7.95 -4.28
CA LEU A 230 -19.03 -8.03 -5.64
C LEU A 230 -19.43 -6.66 -6.24
N PRO A 231 -20.05 -5.71 -5.50
CA PRO A 231 -20.36 -4.38 -6.01
C PRO A 231 -19.13 -3.56 -6.39
N CYS A 232 -18.00 -3.80 -5.71
CA CYS A 232 -16.74 -3.08 -5.91
C CYS A 232 -15.81 -3.71 -6.96
N CYS A 233 -16.21 -4.83 -7.59
CA CYS A 233 -15.43 -5.44 -8.66
C CYS A 233 -15.26 -4.47 -9.86
N PRO A 234 -14.11 -4.50 -10.56
CA PRO A 234 -13.89 -3.70 -11.75
C PRO A 234 -14.92 -3.97 -12.85
N THR A 235 -15.22 -2.97 -13.66
CA THR A 235 -16.30 -3.06 -14.67
C THR A 235 -16.01 -4.08 -15.77
N THR A 236 -14.74 -4.31 -16.12
CA THR A 236 -14.34 -5.30 -17.14
C THR A 236 -13.97 -6.66 -16.54
N SER A 237 -14.12 -6.86 -15.23
CA SER A 237 -13.91 -8.17 -14.61
C SER A 237 -14.95 -9.17 -15.13
N LEU A 238 -14.49 -10.33 -15.58
CA LEU A 238 -15.37 -11.40 -16.03
C LEU A 238 -16.20 -11.95 -14.88
N LEU A 239 -15.65 -11.99 -13.65
CA LEU A 239 -16.38 -12.34 -12.44
C LEU A 239 -17.60 -11.43 -12.25
N ARG A 240 -17.42 -10.11 -12.36
CA ARG A 240 -18.53 -9.16 -12.22
C ARG A 240 -19.63 -9.37 -13.25
N PHE A 241 -19.24 -9.59 -14.51
CA PHE A 241 -20.19 -9.87 -15.59
C PHE A 241 -20.97 -11.17 -15.33
N THR A 242 -20.26 -12.22 -14.95
CA THR A 242 -20.82 -13.56 -14.72
C THR A 242 -21.82 -13.58 -13.56
N TYR A 243 -21.52 -12.86 -12.48
CA TYR A 243 -22.36 -12.78 -11.28
C TYR A 243 -23.28 -11.54 -11.25
N ARG A 244 -23.51 -10.90 -12.40
CA ARG A 244 -24.33 -9.69 -12.50
C ARG A 244 -25.76 -9.87 -11.99
N HIS A 245 -26.35 -11.05 -12.17
CA HIS A 245 -27.69 -11.35 -11.65
C HIS A 245 -27.80 -11.13 -10.13
N MET A 246 -26.75 -11.47 -9.37
CA MET A 246 -26.71 -11.24 -7.92
C MET A 246 -26.62 -9.75 -7.57
N LEU A 247 -25.96 -8.94 -8.40
CA LEU A 247 -25.93 -7.49 -8.23
C LEU A 247 -27.30 -6.85 -8.46
N GLU A 248 -28.09 -7.43 -9.37
CA GLU A 248 -29.45 -6.96 -9.66
C GLU A 248 -30.44 -7.34 -8.53
N GLU A 249 -30.18 -8.44 -7.81
CA GLU A 249 -30.93 -8.85 -6.61
C GLU A 249 -30.59 -8.02 -5.36
N LEU A 250 -29.39 -7.45 -5.28
CA LEU A 250 -28.94 -6.62 -4.16
C LEU A 250 -29.59 -5.25 -4.25
N SER A 251 -30.71 -5.08 -3.54
CA SER A 251 -31.45 -3.83 -3.49
C SER A 251 -30.69 -2.69 -2.81
N TRP A 252 -29.69 -2.96 -1.96
CA TRP A 252 -29.29 -2.03 -0.88
C TRP A 252 -27.87 -1.45 -0.89
N ASN A 253 -26.98 -1.79 -1.83
CA ASN A 253 -25.65 -1.15 -1.97
C ASN A 253 -25.08 -1.35 -3.39
N ARG A 254 -25.33 -0.40 -4.31
CA ARG A 254 -24.83 -0.48 -5.69
C ARG A 254 -23.93 0.69 -6.00
N ILE A 255 -22.74 0.42 -6.53
CA ILE A 255 -21.91 1.46 -7.10
C ILE A 255 -22.45 1.80 -8.49
N GLU A 256 -22.91 3.05 -8.65
CA GLU A 256 -23.50 3.54 -9.90
C GLU A 256 -22.44 4.15 -10.82
N GLU A 257 -21.44 4.83 -10.24
CA GLU A 257 -20.42 5.56 -10.99
C GLU A 257 -19.04 5.46 -10.32
N GLY A 258 -17.97 5.54 -11.12
CA GLY A 258 -16.59 5.67 -10.63
C GLY A 258 -15.82 4.37 -10.40
N LEU A 259 -16.38 3.22 -10.76
CA LEU A 259 -15.66 1.94 -10.71
C LEU A 259 -14.52 1.90 -11.73
N ASP A 260 -13.39 1.34 -11.31
CA ASP A 260 -12.27 1.10 -12.21
C ASP A 260 -12.61 0.08 -13.29
N ALA A 261 -11.99 0.22 -14.46
CA ALA A 261 -12.12 -0.75 -15.54
C ALA A 261 -11.46 -2.08 -15.15
N GLN A 262 -10.22 -2.02 -14.66
CA GLN A 262 -9.37 -3.16 -14.30
C GLN A 262 -9.10 -3.19 -12.80
N TRP A 263 -8.55 -4.30 -12.31
CA TRP A 263 -8.09 -4.41 -10.92
C TRP A 263 -6.94 -3.43 -10.64
N ASP A 264 -6.99 -2.73 -9.49
CA ASP A 264 -5.89 -1.87 -9.00
C ASP A 264 -4.60 -2.71 -8.83
N PRO A 265 -3.39 -2.19 -9.09
CA PRO A 265 -2.17 -2.99 -8.92
C PRO A 265 -1.95 -3.47 -7.47
N VAL A 266 -2.54 -2.82 -6.46
CA VAL A 266 -2.51 -3.27 -5.06
C VAL A 266 -3.30 -4.57 -4.92
N ILE A 267 -2.61 -5.64 -4.55
CA ILE A 267 -3.19 -6.95 -4.27
C ILE A 267 -3.77 -6.95 -2.86
N ARG A 268 -2.96 -6.54 -1.88
CA ARG A 268 -3.34 -6.58 -0.47
C ARG A 268 -2.68 -5.44 0.31
N VAL A 269 -3.43 -4.89 1.25
CA VAL A 269 -2.95 -3.90 2.22
C VAL A 269 -2.92 -4.56 3.59
N ILE A 270 -1.78 -4.44 4.29
CA ILE A 270 -1.57 -5.04 5.60
C ILE A 270 -1.23 -3.93 6.59
N ASP A 271 -2.05 -3.82 7.63
CA ASP A 271 -1.83 -2.89 8.73
C ASP A 271 -1.01 -3.53 9.85
N MET A 272 0.16 -2.97 10.12
CA MET A 272 1.07 -3.44 11.15
C MET A 272 0.69 -2.97 12.55
N LYS A 273 -0.30 -2.08 12.70
CA LYS A 273 -0.74 -1.45 13.96
C LYS A 273 0.33 -0.61 14.68
N THR A 274 1.51 -0.48 14.09
CA THR A 274 2.62 0.35 14.56
C THR A 274 3.31 0.95 13.35
N GLU A 275 3.85 2.17 13.52
CA GLU A 275 4.71 2.78 12.51
C GLU A 275 6.17 2.32 12.64
N ASP A 276 6.55 1.74 13.78
CA ASP A 276 7.92 1.26 14.04
C ASP A 276 8.08 -0.20 13.58
N PHE A 277 8.21 -0.38 12.26
CA PHE A 277 8.53 -1.66 11.65
C PHE A 277 9.53 -1.58 10.50
N GLU A 278 10.25 -2.67 10.27
CA GLU A 278 11.15 -2.89 9.13
C GLU A 278 10.59 -3.97 8.21
N LEU A 279 10.91 -3.90 6.91
CA LEU A 279 10.56 -4.88 5.88
C LEU A 279 11.83 -5.52 5.29
N ALA A 280 11.73 -6.81 4.94
CA ALA A 280 12.78 -7.55 4.25
C ALA A 280 12.19 -8.55 3.25
N PRO A 281 12.22 -8.26 1.93
CA PRO A 281 11.84 -9.23 0.91
C PRO A 281 12.81 -10.42 0.91
N SER A 282 12.31 -11.62 0.59
CA SER A 282 13.16 -12.80 0.33
C SER A 282 13.96 -12.62 -0.97
N PRO A 283 15.05 -13.39 -1.18
CA PRO A 283 15.88 -13.24 -2.36
C PRO A 283 15.13 -13.56 -3.66
N ASP A 284 14.18 -14.48 -3.61
CA ASP A 284 13.30 -14.81 -4.74
C ASP A 284 12.06 -13.89 -4.84
N GLY A 285 11.88 -12.98 -3.87
CA GLY A 285 10.73 -12.07 -3.75
C GLY A 285 9.38 -12.77 -3.58
N SER A 286 9.36 -14.06 -3.22
CA SER A 286 8.15 -14.83 -2.95
C SER A 286 7.58 -14.57 -1.55
N GLN A 287 8.39 -13.99 -0.67
CA GLN A 287 8.02 -13.71 0.72
C GLN A 287 8.52 -12.34 1.17
N VAL A 288 7.91 -11.82 2.22
CA VAL A 288 8.39 -10.65 2.95
C VAL A 288 8.34 -10.89 4.44
N ALA A 289 9.43 -10.57 5.12
CA ALA A 289 9.46 -10.52 6.57
C ALA A 289 9.23 -9.09 7.06
N THR A 290 8.42 -8.96 8.10
CA THR A 290 8.22 -7.73 8.85
C THR A 290 8.78 -7.90 10.25
N LEU A 291 9.51 -6.92 10.75
CA LEU A 291 9.91 -6.82 12.15
C LEU A 291 9.24 -5.59 12.74
N SER A 292 8.25 -5.80 13.60
CA SER A 292 7.53 -4.73 14.28
C SER A 292 8.00 -4.59 15.73
N ARG A 293 8.01 -3.36 16.23
CA ARG A 293 8.41 -3.04 17.61
C ARG A 293 7.23 -2.44 18.36
N ASN A 294 6.96 -3.02 19.52
CA ASN A 294 6.06 -2.49 20.53
C ASN A 294 6.88 -2.12 21.78
N SER A 295 6.25 -1.46 22.77
CA SER A 295 6.92 -0.98 23.99
C SER A 295 7.79 -2.04 24.68
N ASP A 296 7.28 -3.27 24.76
CA ASP A 296 7.88 -4.34 25.57
C ASP A 296 8.24 -5.60 24.77
N SER A 297 7.94 -5.65 23.46
CA SER A 297 8.25 -6.82 22.63
C SER A 297 8.42 -6.47 21.16
N SER A 298 9.23 -7.25 20.46
CA SER A 298 9.28 -7.24 19.00
C SER A 298 8.52 -8.44 18.44
N GLU A 299 7.93 -8.31 17.25
CA GLU A 299 7.26 -9.40 16.56
C GLU A 299 7.74 -9.50 15.12
N ILE A 300 8.21 -10.69 14.74
CA ILE A 300 8.57 -11.03 13.37
C ILE A 300 7.38 -11.75 12.74
N LYS A 301 6.95 -11.30 11.56
CA LYS A 301 5.97 -12.01 10.73
C LYS A 301 6.55 -12.26 9.35
N LEU A 302 6.26 -13.43 8.79
CA LEU A 302 6.64 -13.80 7.44
C LEU A 302 5.38 -13.95 6.60
N TRP A 303 5.33 -13.25 5.47
CA TRP A 303 4.18 -13.18 4.59
C TRP A 303 4.54 -13.72 3.21
N ASP A 304 3.62 -14.44 2.58
CA ASP A 304 3.72 -14.85 1.18
C ASP A 304 3.28 -13.68 0.29
N THR A 305 4.11 -13.26 -0.67
CA THR A 305 3.80 -12.09 -1.52
C THR A 305 2.78 -12.42 -2.60
N ALA A 306 2.70 -13.66 -3.05
CA ALA A 306 1.81 -14.08 -4.12
C ALA A 306 0.36 -14.28 -3.67
N THR A 307 0.18 -14.71 -2.44
CA THR A 307 -1.11 -14.94 -1.79
C THR A 307 -1.41 -13.91 -0.72
N GLY A 308 -0.47 -13.01 -0.39
CA GLY A 308 -0.59 -12.03 0.68
C GLY A 308 -0.75 -12.61 2.09
N THR A 309 -0.70 -13.94 2.26
CA THR A 309 -1.06 -14.62 3.52
C THR A 309 0.08 -14.62 4.53
N LEU A 310 -0.25 -14.65 5.82
CA LEU A 310 0.72 -14.85 6.88
C LEU A 310 1.17 -16.32 6.90
N ILE A 311 2.46 -16.57 6.67
CA ILE A 311 3.07 -17.90 6.74
C ILE A 311 3.33 -18.29 8.19
N THR A 312 3.99 -17.41 8.94
CA THR A 312 4.35 -17.65 10.35
C THR A 312 4.63 -16.34 11.09
N SER A 313 4.59 -16.40 12.41
CA SER A 313 4.90 -15.28 13.30
C SER A 313 5.68 -15.76 14.52
N GLN A 314 6.67 -14.98 14.94
CA GLN A 314 7.43 -15.23 16.16
C GLN A 314 7.45 -13.96 17.01
N ARG A 315 7.04 -14.09 18.27
CA ARG A 315 7.17 -13.02 19.27
C ARG A 315 8.53 -13.11 19.95
N LEU A 316 9.19 -11.97 20.09
CA LEU A 316 10.49 -11.81 20.73
C LEU A 316 10.27 -11.08 22.05
N GLU A 317 10.39 -11.80 23.16
CA GLU A 317 10.30 -11.24 24.51
C GLU A 317 11.69 -10.76 24.97
N GLY A 318 11.78 -9.53 25.46
CA GLY A 318 13.03 -8.96 25.98
C GLY A 318 14.11 -8.60 24.95
N ILE A 319 13.90 -8.88 23.66
CA ILE A 319 14.83 -8.54 22.58
C ILE A 319 14.24 -7.42 21.72
N ARG A 320 14.94 -6.28 21.66
CA ARG A 320 14.58 -5.17 20.75
C ARG A 320 15.31 -5.33 19.42
N GLY A 321 14.73 -6.12 18.52
CA GLY A 321 15.33 -6.43 17.22
C GLY A 321 15.43 -5.23 16.27
N SER A 322 16.42 -5.25 15.38
CA SER A 322 16.62 -4.35 14.25
C SER A 322 17.46 -5.02 13.16
N GLY A 323 17.44 -4.48 11.94
CA GLY A 323 18.23 -5.00 10.83
C GLY A 323 17.75 -6.38 10.40
N ILE A 324 16.46 -6.54 10.11
CA ILE A 324 15.94 -7.82 9.63
C ILE A 324 16.33 -8.07 8.16
N VAL A 325 16.67 -9.31 7.83
CA VAL A 325 16.89 -9.78 6.46
C VAL A 325 16.31 -11.17 6.27
N ASN A 326 15.76 -11.41 5.08
CA ASN A 326 15.13 -12.67 4.71
C ASN A 326 16.01 -13.43 3.74
N GLY A 327 16.51 -14.59 4.14
CA GLY A 327 17.30 -15.49 3.29
C GLY A 327 16.44 -16.48 2.50
N GLY A 328 15.14 -16.58 2.79
CA GLY A 328 14.22 -17.61 2.29
C GLY A 328 14.01 -18.72 3.33
N PRO A 329 14.94 -19.69 3.47
CA PRO A 329 14.78 -20.77 4.45
C PRO A 329 15.05 -20.35 5.90
N PHE A 330 15.62 -19.15 6.09
CA PHE A 330 15.92 -18.57 7.39
C PHE A 330 15.77 -17.05 7.35
N LEU A 331 15.59 -16.48 8.52
CA LEU A 331 15.54 -15.05 8.79
C LEU A 331 16.70 -14.68 9.71
N ALA A 332 17.32 -13.53 9.50
CA ALA A 332 18.29 -12.98 10.43
C ALA A 332 17.83 -11.61 10.91
N TYR A 333 18.04 -11.34 12.19
CA TYR A 333 17.78 -10.04 12.82
C TYR A 333 18.81 -9.84 13.94
N ARG A 334 19.09 -8.61 14.33
CA ARG A 334 20.07 -8.32 15.38
C ARG A 334 19.53 -7.42 16.47
N ASP A 335 20.13 -7.49 17.64
CA ASP A 335 20.15 -6.39 18.60
C ASP A 335 21.57 -5.79 18.62
N ASN A 336 21.91 -4.95 19.60
CA ASN A 336 23.23 -4.33 19.66
C ASN A 336 24.34 -5.31 20.09
N GLN A 337 23.99 -6.46 20.66
CA GLN A 337 24.93 -7.45 21.21
C GLN A 337 24.99 -8.74 20.40
N ASN A 338 23.90 -9.14 19.76
CA ASN A 338 23.76 -10.43 19.12
C ASN A 338 23.02 -10.32 17.79
N CYS A 339 23.41 -11.16 16.83
CA CYS A 339 22.62 -11.49 15.66
C CYS A 339 21.98 -12.87 15.84
N TYR A 340 20.69 -12.96 15.55
CA TYR A 340 19.84 -14.13 15.71
C TYR A 340 19.51 -14.70 14.34
N LEU A 341 19.73 -16.00 14.15
CA LEU A 341 19.34 -16.73 12.94
C LEU A 341 18.13 -17.63 13.22
N TRP A 342 16.97 -17.24 12.72
CA TRP A 342 15.75 -18.03 12.84
C TRP A 342 15.55 -18.92 11.61
N ARG A 343 15.67 -20.23 11.80
CA ARG A 343 15.34 -21.24 10.77
C ARG A 343 13.92 -21.76 11.00
N LEU A 344 13.08 -21.70 9.98
CA LEU A 344 11.63 -21.96 10.07
C LEU A 344 11.25 -23.36 10.61
N HIS A 345 12.18 -24.33 10.62
CA HIS A 345 11.91 -25.73 10.95
C HIS A 345 12.91 -26.34 11.97
N GLN A 346 13.71 -25.53 12.67
CA GLN A 346 14.74 -26.03 13.63
C GLN A 346 14.66 -25.33 15.00
N PRO A 347 14.87 -26.04 16.12
CA PRO A 347 14.93 -25.46 17.48
C PRO A 347 16.31 -24.82 17.78
N PRO A 348 16.45 -24.15 18.95
CA PRO A 348 16.43 -22.70 19.06
C PRO A 348 17.63 -21.98 18.42
N VAL A 349 17.47 -20.68 18.22
CA VAL A 349 18.44 -19.76 17.61
C VAL A 349 19.79 -19.79 18.35
N VAL A 350 20.88 -20.12 17.65
CA VAL A 350 22.24 -19.86 18.15
C VAL A 350 22.62 -18.42 17.77
N PRO A 351 22.83 -17.52 18.75
CA PRO A 351 23.19 -16.14 18.45
C PRO A 351 24.67 -16.04 18.06
N ILE A 352 24.96 -15.16 17.10
CA ILE A 352 26.31 -14.66 16.85
C ILE A 352 26.50 -13.44 17.75
N SER A 353 27.37 -13.55 18.75
CA SER A 353 27.67 -12.41 19.63
C SER A 353 28.68 -11.45 19.01
N ALA A 354 28.49 -10.15 19.29
CA ALA A 354 29.45 -9.12 18.96
C ALA A 354 30.79 -9.40 19.66
N PRO A 355 31.92 -9.08 19.03
CA PRO A 355 33.23 -9.20 19.66
C PRO A 355 33.32 -8.39 20.97
N PRO A 356 34.24 -8.76 21.88
CA PRO A 356 34.46 -8.00 23.11
C PRO A 356 34.72 -6.52 22.83
N ASN A 357 34.03 -5.64 23.56
CA ASN A 357 34.10 -4.17 23.41
C ASN A 357 33.54 -3.61 22.10
N GLU A 358 32.81 -4.41 21.31
CA GLU A 358 32.09 -3.94 20.12
C GLU A 358 30.57 -4.06 20.30
N GLU A 359 29.82 -3.35 19.46
CA GLU A 359 28.37 -3.51 19.31
C GLU A 359 28.01 -3.58 17.84
N PHE A 360 26.96 -4.35 17.52
CA PHE A 360 26.43 -4.41 16.17
C PHE A 360 25.52 -3.21 15.90
N PHE A 361 25.57 -2.69 14.68
CA PHE A 361 24.71 -1.60 14.22
C PHE A 361 24.38 -1.76 12.72
N GLY A 362 23.54 -0.89 12.18
CA GLY A 362 23.26 -0.86 10.74
C GLY A 362 22.46 -2.07 10.23
N PRO A 363 22.53 -2.36 8.92
CA PRO A 363 21.80 -3.45 8.28
C PRO A 363 22.47 -4.80 8.52
N VAL A 364 21.69 -5.86 8.36
CA VAL A 364 22.18 -7.23 8.18
C VAL A 364 21.96 -7.60 6.71
N ALA A 365 22.97 -8.19 6.07
CA ALA A 365 22.90 -8.58 4.65
C ALA A 365 23.26 -10.06 4.48
N ILE A 366 22.70 -10.70 3.46
CA ILE A 366 22.94 -12.11 3.12
C ILE A 366 23.39 -12.16 1.66
N SER A 367 24.34 -13.05 1.35
CA SER A 367 24.72 -13.38 -0.03
C SER A 367 23.57 -14.05 -0.80
N HIS A 368 23.56 -13.94 -2.13
CA HIS A 368 22.52 -14.52 -3.00
C HIS A 368 22.47 -16.06 -2.92
N ASP A 369 23.63 -16.70 -2.77
CA ASP A 369 23.81 -18.13 -2.54
C ASP A 369 23.39 -18.58 -1.13
N ARG A 370 23.10 -17.62 -0.23
CA ARG A 370 22.63 -17.82 1.15
C ARG A 370 23.66 -18.49 2.06
N THR A 371 24.94 -18.47 1.70
CA THR A 371 26.02 -19.10 2.47
C THR A 371 26.70 -18.14 3.44
N ARG A 372 26.62 -16.82 3.20
CA ARG A 372 27.29 -15.77 3.98
C ARG A 372 26.31 -14.76 4.54
N ILE A 373 26.61 -14.27 5.74
CA ILE A 373 25.90 -13.17 6.39
C ILE A 373 26.90 -12.08 6.79
N VAL A 374 26.52 -10.81 6.60
CA VAL A 374 27.35 -9.64 6.93
C VAL A 374 26.73 -8.87 8.07
N LEU A 375 27.56 -8.58 9.08
CA LEU A 375 27.22 -7.80 10.26
C LEU A 375 28.19 -6.64 10.42
N PHE A 376 27.68 -5.45 10.72
CA PHE A 376 28.52 -4.28 10.98
C PHE A 376 28.72 -4.08 12.47
N SER A 377 29.97 -3.86 12.89
CA SER A 377 30.30 -3.58 14.28
C SER A 377 31.12 -2.30 14.44
N VAL A 378 30.95 -1.66 15.60
CA VAL A 378 31.67 -0.47 16.04
C VAL A 378 32.17 -0.66 17.47
N SER A 379 33.31 -0.06 17.82
CA SER A 379 33.92 -0.15 19.15
C SER A 379 33.20 0.73 20.18
N ARG A 380 32.84 0.17 21.35
CA ARG A 380 32.17 0.88 22.47
C ARG A 380 33.07 1.92 23.17
N ALA A 381 34.38 1.75 23.10
CA ALA A 381 35.32 2.44 24.00
C ALA A 381 36.06 3.67 23.42
N ALA A 382 35.78 4.10 22.18
CA ALA A 382 36.51 5.24 21.61
C ALA A 382 35.75 5.95 20.48
N ALA A 383 35.66 7.28 20.58
CA ALA A 383 35.54 8.14 19.41
C ALA A 383 36.78 7.93 18.52
N GLY A 384 36.58 7.50 17.26
CA GLY A 384 37.66 7.40 16.27
C GLY A 384 38.17 6.00 15.89
N LYS A 385 37.47 4.90 16.23
CA LYS A 385 37.77 3.56 15.65
C LYS A 385 36.80 3.22 14.52
N GLY A 386 37.34 2.72 13.41
CA GLY A 386 36.65 2.48 12.14
C GLY A 386 35.56 1.41 12.21
N ILE A 387 34.60 1.52 11.30
CA ILE A 387 33.51 0.56 11.11
C ILE A 387 34.07 -0.72 10.48
N VAL A 388 33.68 -1.89 11.00
CA VAL A 388 34.09 -3.19 10.48
C VAL A 388 32.87 -3.95 9.95
N ALA A 389 32.91 -4.37 8.69
CA ALA A 389 31.99 -5.35 8.12
C ALA A 389 32.52 -6.76 8.39
N ARG A 390 31.78 -7.58 9.10
CA ARG A 390 32.17 -8.94 9.50
C ARG A 390 31.33 -9.96 8.75
N ILE A 391 31.99 -10.92 8.11
CA ILE A 391 31.36 -11.92 7.25
C ILE A 391 31.40 -13.25 7.99
N TYR A 392 30.25 -13.89 8.17
CA TYR A 392 30.10 -15.17 8.85
C TYR A 392 29.50 -16.21 7.91
N CYS A 393 29.82 -17.48 8.18
CA CYS A 393 29.20 -18.62 7.51
C CYS A 393 27.81 -18.89 8.08
N VAL A 394 26.78 -18.98 7.24
CA VAL A 394 25.39 -19.21 7.69
C VAL A 394 25.20 -20.62 8.28
N SER A 395 25.96 -21.61 7.78
CA SER A 395 25.81 -23.00 8.23
C SER A 395 26.53 -23.27 9.56
N THR A 396 27.75 -22.73 9.73
CA THR A 396 28.59 -22.97 10.93
C THR A 396 28.54 -21.83 11.94
N LEU A 397 28.08 -20.63 11.55
CA LEU A 397 28.13 -19.38 12.33
C LEU A 397 29.54 -18.90 12.67
N GLU A 398 30.56 -19.48 12.03
CA GLU A 398 31.96 -19.09 12.22
C GLU A 398 32.33 -17.86 11.36
N PRO A 399 33.24 -17.00 11.85
CA PRO A 399 33.74 -15.87 11.07
C PRO A 399 34.57 -16.35 9.87
N LEU A 400 34.27 -15.81 8.69
CA LEU A 400 34.98 -16.09 7.44
C LEU A 400 36.01 -15.00 7.10
N ALA A 401 35.59 -13.74 7.15
CA ALA A 401 36.40 -12.58 6.78
C ALA A 401 35.92 -11.31 7.51
N HIS A 402 36.73 -10.25 7.48
CA HIS A 402 36.33 -8.92 7.95
C HIS A 402 36.92 -7.83 7.05
N CYS A 403 36.16 -6.75 6.87
CA CYS A 403 36.54 -5.61 6.03
C CYS A 403 36.47 -4.34 6.87
N SER A 404 37.58 -3.63 7.01
CA SER A 404 37.62 -2.34 7.72
C SER A 404 37.30 -1.21 6.74
N LEU A 405 36.28 -0.41 7.04
CA LEU A 405 35.92 0.76 6.23
C LEU A 405 36.89 1.91 6.54
N PRO A 406 37.61 2.46 5.54
CA PRO A 406 38.63 3.50 5.73
C PRO A 406 37.99 4.90 5.93
N LEU A 407 37.03 5.02 6.84
CA LEU A 407 36.33 6.27 7.14
C LEU A 407 37.04 7.04 8.26
N ARG A 408 37.33 8.32 8.04
CA ARG A 408 37.84 9.25 9.07
C ARG A 408 36.65 9.82 9.85
N THR A 409 36.20 9.16 10.92
CA THR A 409 35.01 9.59 11.68
C THR A 409 35.34 10.66 12.72
N VAL A 410 34.70 11.84 12.64
CA VAL A 410 34.46 12.71 13.82
C VAL A 410 33.00 12.63 14.29
N GLU A 411 32.01 12.29 13.44
CA GLU A 411 30.61 12.30 13.85
C GLU A 411 29.81 11.09 13.31
N THR A 412 29.18 10.33 14.21
CA THR A 412 28.06 9.41 13.96
C THR A 412 26.75 10.23 13.91
N PRO A 413 25.71 9.84 13.14
CA PRO A 413 25.39 8.50 12.64
C PRO A 413 25.58 8.34 11.12
N LEU A 414 26.30 7.28 10.73
CA LEU A 414 26.39 6.84 9.33
C LEU A 414 25.25 5.86 9.01
N GLU A 415 24.55 6.09 7.91
CA GLU A 415 23.66 5.12 7.27
C GLU A 415 24.50 4.24 6.34
N VAL A 416 24.39 2.92 6.50
CA VAL A 416 25.17 1.92 5.75
C VAL A 416 24.23 1.03 4.96
N ALA A 417 24.58 0.72 3.71
CA ALA A 417 23.89 -0.24 2.86
C ALA A 417 24.87 -1.26 2.27
N VAL A 418 24.38 -2.45 1.94
CA VAL A 418 25.19 -3.53 1.36
C VAL A 418 24.43 -4.24 0.27
N ASP A 419 25.13 -4.55 -0.82
CA ASP A 419 24.66 -5.47 -1.84
C ASP A 419 25.77 -6.44 -2.28
N PHE A 420 25.38 -7.60 -2.78
CA PHE A 420 26.28 -8.60 -3.34
C PHE A 420 26.14 -8.69 -4.86
N SER A 421 27.22 -9.02 -5.56
CA SER A 421 27.13 -9.38 -6.98
C SER A 421 26.29 -10.64 -7.16
N SER A 422 25.80 -10.90 -8.37
CA SER A 422 25.01 -12.09 -8.71
C SER A 422 25.72 -13.42 -8.41
N ARG A 423 27.05 -13.39 -8.33
CA ARG A 423 27.92 -14.53 -8.02
C ARG A 423 28.47 -14.53 -6.60
N ASP A 424 28.11 -13.52 -5.81
CA ASP A 424 28.63 -13.28 -4.45
C ASP A 424 30.16 -13.21 -4.36
N ASP A 425 30.83 -12.86 -5.46
CA ASP A 425 32.28 -12.69 -5.55
C ASP A 425 32.73 -11.25 -5.27
N CYS A 426 31.79 -10.30 -5.24
CA CYS A 426 32.02 -8.92 -4.85
C CYS A 426 30.92 -8.48 -3.87
N MET A 427 31.31 -7.67 -2.87
CA MET A 427 30.41 -7.03 -1.92
C MET A 427 30.54 -5.51 -2.04
N LEU A 428 29.44 -4.84 -2.36
CA LEU A 428 29.35 -3.39 -2.40
C LEU A 428 28.85 -2.89 -1.04
N VAL A 429 29.62 -2.02 -0.39
CA VAL A 429 29.26 -1.36 0.86
C VAL A 429 29.17 0.13 0.61
N GLN A 430 28.06 0.73 1.00
CA GLN A 430 27.84 2.17 0.95
C GLN A 430 27.79 2.72 2.37
N ALA A 431 28.38 3.90 2.58
CA ALA A 431 28.28 4.66 3.81
C ALA A 431 27.94 6.13 3.51
N SER A 432 26.95 6.68 4.21
CA SER A 432 26.53 8.09 4.11
C SER A 432 26.31 8.69 5.50
N SER A 433 26.48 10.02 5.66
CA SER A 433 26.30 10.71 6.95
C SER A 433 24.91 11.33 7.07
N SER A 434 24.20 11.06 8.18
CA SER A 434 22.79 11.44 8.38
C SER A 434 22.55 12.81 9.04
N VAL A 435 23.61 13.56 9.40
CA VAL A 435 23.50 14.77 10.26
C VAL A 435 22.96 16.01 9.53
N LEU A 436 22.93 16.04 8.19
CA LEU A 436 22.40 17.18 7.44
C LEU A 436 21.52 16.68 6.29
N LYS A 437 20.19 16.74 6.47
CA LYS A 437 19.20 16.59 5.39
C LYS A 437 19.21 17.83 4.47
N SER A 438 20.38 18.22 3.94
CA SER A 438 20.50 19.10 2.79
C SER A 438 20.81 18.27 1.55
N SER A 439 20.36 18.73 0.39
CA SER A 439 20.19 17.96 -0.85
C SER A 439 21.47 17.49 -1.55
N ILE A 440 22.67 17.68 -0.98
CA ILE A 440 23.95 17.43 -1.66
C ILE A 440 25.02 17.03 -0.64
N ASN A 441 25.18 15.74 -0.36
CA ASN A 441 26.40 15.19 0.25
C ASN A 441 26.75 13.87 -0.45
N PRO A 442 28.03 13.61 -0.78
CA PRO A 442 28.44 12.40 -1.48
C PRO A 442 28.36 11.16 -0.56
N SER A 443 27.83 10.06 -1.09
CA SER A 443 27.93 8.74 -0.45
C SER A 443 29.29 8.12 -0.80
N ALA A 444 29.94 7.53 0.20
CA ALA A 444 31.16 6.75 -0.01
C ALA A 444 30.80 5.30 -0.36
N PHE A 445 31.39 4.78 -1.42
CA PHE A 445 31.18 3.42 -1.92
C PHE A 445 32.49 2.63 -1.86
N PHE A 446 32.39 1.39 -1.39
CA PHE A 446 33.50 0.47 -1.23
C PHE A 446 33.15 -0.88 -1.82
N LEU A 447 34.02 -1.43 -2.64
CA LEU A 447 33.88 -2.77 -3.22
C LEU A 447 34.90 -3.69 -2.56
N PHE A 448 34.46 -4.80 -1.99
CA PHE A 448 35.31 -5.78 -1.30
C PHE A 448 35.18 -7.17 -1.94
N ASP A 449 36.25 -7.98 -1.84
CA ASP A 449 36.14 -9.44 -2.01
C ASP A 449 35.64 -10.03 -0.68
N PRO A 450 34.44 -10.63 -0.64
CA PRO A 450 33.86 -11.13 0.61
C PRO A 450 34.55 -12.41 1.12
N SER A 451 35.52 -12.98 0.39
CA SER A 451 36.19 -14.24 0.74
C SER A 451 37.43 -14.02 1.61
N ASP A 452 38.14 -12.90 1.39
CA ASP A 452 39.33 -12.52 2.17
C ASP A 452 39.22 -11.13 2.80
N GLY A 453 38.18 -10.35 2.46
CA GLY A 453 37.94 -9.00 2.98
C GLY A 453 38.76 -7.90 2.30
N HIS A 454 39.42 -8.20 1.18
CA HIS A 454 40.28 -7.23 0.48
C HIS A 454 39.47 -6.13 -0.21
N LEU A 455 39.88 -4.87 -0.04
CA LEU A 455 39.29 -3.71 -0.73
C LEU A 455 39.70 -3.72 -2.21
N LEU A 456 38.72 -3.86 -3.11
CA LEU A 456 38.91 -3.89 -4.56
C LEU A 456 38.81 -2.49 -5.18
N TRP A 457 37.91 -1.65 -4.67
CA TRP A 457 37.67 -0.30 -5.19
C TRP A 457 37.03 0.60 -4.14
N GLN A 458 37.29 1.90 -4.20
CA GLN A 458 36.58 2.91 -3.42
C GLN A 458 36.30 4.15 -4.28
N GLY A 459 35.21 4.83 -4.01
CA GLY A 459 34.87 6.09 -4.68
C GLY A 459 33.74 6.83 -3.98
N GLU A 460 33.55 8.09 -4.38
CA GLU A 460 32.50 8.97 -3.87
C GLU A 460 31.58 9.40 -5.02
N GLN A 461 30.27 9.34 -4.80
CA GLN A 461 29.27 9.74 -5.78
C GLN A 461 28.11 10.47 -5.13
N GLU A 462 27.57 11.48 -5.81
CA GLU A 462 26.30 12.12 -5.47
C GLU A 462 25.15 11.17 -5.82
N SER A 463 24.87 10.22 -4.94
CA SER A 463 23.74 9.31 -5.08
C SER A 463 23.18 8.92 -3.72
N SER A 464 21.88 8.62 -3.69
CA SER A 464 21.19 8.20 -2.47
C SER A 464 21.64 6.80 -2.08
N TRP A 465 21.76 5.88 -3.03
CA TRP A 465 22.35 4.55 -2.82
C TRP A 465 22.71 3.81 -4.11
N ALA A 466 23.38 2.66 -4.00
CA ALA A 466 23.78 1.85 -5.16
C ALA A 466 23.61 0.35 -4.92
N ILE A 467 23.39 -0.39 -6.01
CA ILE A 467 23.25 -1.86 -6.07
C ILE A 467 23.93 -2.42 -7.31
N PHE A 468 24.12 -3.74 -7.35
CA PHE A 468 24.49 -4.44 -8.56
C PHE A 468 23.29 -4.60 -9.51
N SER A 469 23.55 -4.28 -10.78
CA SER A 469 22.68 -4.57 -11.91
C SER A 469 22.63 -6.07 -12.23
N HIS A 470 21.75 -6.48 -13.14
CA HIS A 470 21.68 -7.88 -13.56
C HIS A 470 22.99 -8.36 -14.23
N THR A 471 23.78 -7.45 -14.78
CA THR A 471 25.07 -7.73 -15.42
C THR A 471 26.27 -7.57 -14.49
N ASP A 472 26.05 -7.40 -13.18
CA ASP A 472 27.06 -7.10 -12.16
C ASP A 472 27.79 -5.76 -12.37
N ASP A 473 27.27 -4.87 -13.21
CA ASP A 473 27.64 -3.45 -13.24
C ASP A 473 27.02 -2.72 -12.03
N ILE A 474 27.55 -1.55 -11.66
CA ILE A 474 27.03 -0.77 -10.52
C ILE A 474 25.91 0.14 -11.01
N LEU A 475 24.74 0.02 -10.40
CA LEU A 475 23.59 0.87 -10.63
C LEU A 475 23.43 1.85 -9.47
N THR A 476 23.58 3.13 -9.73
CA THR A 476 23.32 4.17 -8.72
C THR A 476 21.88 4.66 -8.83
N VAL A 477 21.27 4.86 -7.66
CA VAL A 477 19.89 5.26 -7.47
C VAL A 477 19.87 6.57 -6.70
N ALA A 478 19.28 7.61 -7.29
CA ALA A 478 19.17 8.92 -6.69
C ALA A 478 17.74 9.45 -6.80
N ALA A 479 17.25 10.13 -5.77
CA ALA A 479 16.02 10.90 -5.90
C ALA A 479 16.26 12.10 -6.84
N ALA A 480 15.31 12.38 -7.75
CA ALA A 480 15.43 13.51 -8.66
C ALA A 480 15.38 14.85 -7.88
N PRO A 481 16.34 15.77 -8.11
CA PRO A 481 16.53 16.93 -7.25
C PRO A 481 15.51 18.08 -7.40
N SER A 482 14.52 18.02 -8.30
CA SER A 482 13.77 19.23 -8.68
C SER A 482 12.29 19.08 -9.06
N SER A 483 11.61 17.98 -8.71
CA SER A 483 10.15 17.91 -8.88
C SER A 483 9.45 17.65 -7.55
N ASN A 484 8.34 18.35 -7.29
CA ASN A 484 7.39 18.03 -6.21
C ASN A 484 6.82 16.59 -6.31
N LYS A 485 7.22 15.81 -7.33
CA LYS A 485 7.06 14.35 -7.45
C LYS A 485 8.41 13.67 -7.22
N ARG A 486 8.46 12.69 -6.32
CA ARG A 486 9.66 11.84 -6.11
C ARG A 486 9.82 10.89 -7.30
N SER A 487 10.50 11.34 -8.35
CA SER A 487 10.98 10.45 -9.40
C SER A 487 12.39 9.96 -9.07
N TRP A 488 12.72 8.74 -9.49
CA TRP A 488 14.02 8.12 -9.24
C TRP A 488 14.90 8.17 -10.49
N LYS A 489 16.07 8.79 -10.37
CA LYS A 489 17.11 8.79 -11.40
C LYS A 489 18.01 7.57 -11.21
N LEU A 490 18.01 6.68 -12.19
CA LEU A 490 18.91 5.55 -12.28
C LEU A 490 20.09 5.91 -13.19
N SER A 491 21.32 5.63 -12.75
CA SER A 491 22.52 5.76 -13.58
C SER A 491 23.31 4.46 -13.57
N LEU A 492 23.50 3.86 -14.75
CA LEU A 492 24.30 2.65 -14.90
C LEU A 492 25.78 3.03 -15.05
N MET A 493 26.63 2.47 -14.19
CA MET A 493 28.08 2.63 -14.25
C MET A 493 28.74 1.32 -14.66
N THR A 494 29.26 1.28 -15.88
CA THR A 494 30.00 0.13 -16.42
C THR A 494 31.49 0.30 -16.22
N ARG A 495 32.21 -0.81 -16.03
CA ARG A 495 33.67 -0.80 -15.91
C ARG A 495 34.35 -0.42 -17.23
N VAL A 496 35.26 0.54 -17.20
CA VAL A 496 36.04 0.95 -18.38
C VAL A 496 37.16 -0.07 -18.59
N MET A 497 37.10 -0.84 -19.68
CA MET A 497 38.33 -1.45 -20.20
C MET A 497 39.16 -0.34 -20.85
N SER A 498 40.42 -0.17 -20.45
CA SER A 498 41.31 0.78 -21.11
C SER A 498 41.48 0.38 -22.58
N LEU A 499 41.50 1.37 -23.49
CA LEU A 499 41.67 1.14 -24.93
C LEU A 499 43.00 0.44 -25.28
N GLN A 500 43.95 0.39 -24.33
CA GLN A 500 45.25 -0.27 -24.49
C GLN A 500 45.13 -1.80 -24.45
N ASP A 501 44.16 -2.36 -23.73
CA ASP A 501 43.95 -3.81 -23.63
C ASP A 501 43.25 -4.39 -24.87
N THR A 502 42.48 -3.58 -25.59
CA THR A 502 41.83 -3.98 -26.86
C THR A 502 42.81 -3.95 -28.03
N LEU A 503 43.79 -3.04 -28.01
CA LEU A 503 44.82 -2.94 -29.05
C LEU A 503 45.91 -4.02 -28.91
N ALA A 504 46.18 -4.51 -27.71
CA ALA A 504 47.07 -5.67 -27.50
C ALA A 504 46.48 -6.99 -28.01
N ALA A 505 45.16 -7.06 -28.23
CA ALA A 505 44.48 -8.23 -28.81
C ALA A 505 44.36 -8.17 -30.34
N ALA A 506 44.74 -7.05 -30.97
CA ALA A 506 44.61 -6.83 -32.41
C ALA A 506 45.98 -6.50 -33.04
N SER A 507 46.77 -7.53 -33.32
CA SER A 507 47.86 -7.46 -34.31
C SER A 507 47.96 -8.80 -35.06
N PRO A 508 47.84 -8.82 -36.40
CA PRO A 508 47.84 -10.05 -37.20
C PRO A 508 49.17 -10.26 -37.93
N SER A 509 49.86 -11.38 -37.67
CA SER A 509 50.72 -12.12 -38.62
C SER A 509 51.24 -13.39 -37.94
N GLY A 510 51.33 -14.59 -38.52
CA GLY A 510 50.85 -15.12 -39.78
C GLY A 510 50.79 -16.66 -39.70
N THR A 511 50.20 -17.24 -40.75
CA THR A 511 50.24 -18.66 -41.18
C THR A 511 49.42 -19.75 -40.46
N ARG A 512 48.27 -20.05 -41.11
CA ARG A 512 47.68 -21.35 -41.48
C ARG A 512 47.24 -22.39 -40.43
N SER A 513 45.91 -22.41 -40.26
CA SER A 513 44.94 -23.52 -40.10
C SER A 513 45.29 -24.76 -39.26
N LYS A 514 44.47 -25.00 -38.22
CA LYS A 514 43.47 -26.10 -38.17
C LYS A 514 42.67 -26.06 -36.84
N SER A 515 41.35 -26.26 -36.97
CA SER A 515 40.43 -26.84 -35.96
C SER A 515 40.22 -26.11 -34.62
N LEU A 516 39.06 -25.44 -34.46
CA LEU A 516 38.52 -25.02 -33.16
C LEU A 516 37.25 -25.81 -32.83
N MET A 517 37.41 -26.80 -31.96
CA MET A 517 36.40 -27.33 -31.04
C MET A 517 36.99 -27.14 -29.64
N GLY A 518 36.35 -26.35 -28.77
CA GLY A 518 36.78 -26.11 -27.38
C GLY A 518 35.68 -25.42 -26.54
N PRO A 519 35.54 -25.75 -25.24
CA PRO A 519 34.33 -25.49 -24.45
C PRO A 519 34.24 -24.07 -23.84
N PRO A 520 33.05 -23.65 -23.34
CA PRO A 520 32.81 -22.31 -22.79
C PRO A 520 33.49 -22.14 -21.42
N GLY A 521 34.75 -21.70 -21.40
CA GLY A 521 35.51 -21.51 -20.17
C GLY A 521 36.48 -20.32 -20.15
N SER A 522 36.76 -19.68 -21.28
CA SER A 522 37.87 -18.71 -21.39
C SER A 522 37.55 -17.29 -20.92
N HIS A 523 36.28 -16.92 -20.74
CA HIS A 523 35.90 -15.62 -20.18
C HIS A 523 35.84 -15.59 -18.64
N ARG A 524 35.86 -16.76 -17.97
CA ARG A 524 35.68 -16.90 -16.50
C ARG A 524 36.96 -16.69 -15.66
N ARG A 525 38.17 -16.75 -16.26
CA ARG A 525 39.45 -16.55 -15.54
C ARG A 525 39.94 -15.09 -15.50
N ARG A 526 39.56 -14.26 -16.48
CA ARG A 526 40.12 -12.90 -16.62
C ARG A 526 39.73 -11.93 -15.50
N LEU A 527 38.59 -12.12 -14.82
CA LEU A 527 38.14 -11.19 -13.77
C LEU A 527 38.99 -11.25 -12.49
N ARG A 528 39.42 -12.46 -12.08
CA ARG A 528 40.25 -12.68 -10.88
C ARG A 528 41.71 -12.26 -11.08
N ASP A 529 42.23 -12.42 -12.30
CA ASP A 529 43.63 -12.09 -12.60
C ASP A 529 43.84 -10.57 -12.82
N LEU A 530 42.82 -9.84 -13.29
CA LEU A 530 42.88 -8.38 -13.51
C LEU A 530 42.74 -7.56 -12.23
N LEU A 531 41.98 -8.04 -11.23
CA LEU A 531 41.84 -7.36 -9.93
C LEU A 531 43.05 -7.55 -9.00
N ARG A 532 43.95 -8.50 -9.32
CA ARG A 532 45.15 -8.84 -8.53
C ARG A 532 46.44 -8.17 -9.00
N SER A 533 46.39 -7.21 -9.93
CA SER A 533 47.59 -6.53 -10.43
C SER A 533 48.32 -5.81 -9.26
N PRO A 534 49.53 -6.24 -8.87
CA PRO A 534 50.22 -5.70 -7.72
C PRO A 534 51.16 -4.58 -8.17
N LYS A 535 50.70 -3.33 -8.12
CA LYS A 535 51.61 -2.16 -8.15
C LYS A 535 51.24 -1.15 -7.06
N LYS A 536 51.79 -1.46 -5.87
CA LYS A 536 52.20 -0.62 -4.73
C LYS A 536 51.19 0.39 -4.10
N PRO A 537 51.20 0.52 -2.76
CA PRO A 537 50.32 1.43 -2.03
C PRO A 537 50.84 2.86 -2.19
N PHE A 538 49.97 3.80 -2.54
CA PHE A 538 50.29 5.22 -2.40
C PHE A 538 49.19 5.96 -1.65
N ALA A 539 49.69 6.80 -0.74
CA ALA A 539 49.00 7.78 0.05
C ALA A 539 48.25 8.80 -0.82
N SER A 540 47.23 9.40 -0.20
CA SER A 540 46.58 10.68 -0.50
C SER A 540 46.85 11.38 -1.85
N ALA A 541 45.72 11.65 -2.53
CA ALA A 541 45.50 12.69 -3.55
C ALA A 541 46.04 12.44 -4.97
N SER A 542 45.13 12.10 -5.88
CA SER A 542 44.96 12.78 -7.17
C SER A 542 43.68 12.26 -7.82
N SER A 543 42.82 13.18 -8.25
CA SER A 543 41.79 12.95 -9.25
C SER A 543 42.42 12.34 -10.51
N ASP A 544 41.62 11.58 -11.27
CA ASP A 544 41.94 10.94 -12.56
C ASP A 544 42.57 9.54 -12.49
N GLU A 545 41.72 8.52 -12.28
CA GLU A 545 41.55 7.36 -13.18
C GLU A 545 40.17 6.71 -12.92
N ASN A 546 39.17 7.02 -13.75
CA ASN A 546 37.79 6.51 -13.60
C ASN A 546 37.67 5.04 -14.02
N PHE A 547 37.73 4.13 -13.05
CA PHE A 547 37.50 2.68 -13.21
C PHE A 547 36.08 2.34 -13.72
N LEU A 548 35.13 3.25 -13.50
CA LEU A 548 33.72 3.15 -13.88
C LEU A 548 33.33 4.36 -14.76
N LYS A 549 32.64 4.14 -15.88
CA LYS A 549 32.02 5.18 -16.71
C LYS A 549 30.50 5.04 -16.67
N VAL A 550 29.83 6.17 -16.54
CA VAL A 550 28.37 6.26 -16.67
C VAL A 550 27.98 5.96 -18.12
N VAL A 551 27.08 5.01 -18.33
CA VAL A 551 26.52 4.68 -19.65
C VAL A 551 25.36 5.63 -19.95
N PRO A 552 25.41 6.37 -21.08
CA PRO A 552 24.28 7.17 -21.52
C PRO A 552 23.04 6.29 -21.82
N PRO A 553 21.82 6.76 -21.46
CA PRO A 553 20.57 6.05 -21.79
C PRO A 553 20.41 5.74 -23.29
N SER A 554 20.87 6.65 -24.15
CA SER A 554 20.79 6.52 -25.61
C SER A 554 21.69 5.43 -26.21
N THR A 555 22.64 4.89 -25.45
CA THR A 555 23.64 3.94 -25.95
C THR A 555 23.39 2.48 -25.57
N SER A 556 22.36 2.18 -24.77
CA SER A 556 22.01 0.81 -24.35
C SER A 556 20.52 0.51 -24.53
N PRO A 557 20.14 -0.51 -25.33
CA PRO A 557 18.74 -0.93 -25.45
C PRO A 557 18.21 -1.61 -24.16
N ILE A 558 19.08 -1.85 -23.18
CA ILE A 558 18.77 -2.52 -21.90
C ILE A 558 19.05 -1.54 -20.74
N TYR A 559 18.65 -0.28 -20.89
CA TYR A 559 18.78 0.69 -19.82
C TYR A 559 17.83 0.32 -18.66
N PRO A 560 18.27 0.44 -17.39
CA PRO A 560 17.40 0.13 -16.26
C PRO A 560 16.31 1.19 -16.10
N HIS A 561 15.10 0.73 -15.76
CA HIS A 561 13.92 1.54 -15.54
C HIS A 561 13.40 1.35 -14.12
N ALA A 562 13.13 2.46 -13.44
CA ALA A 562 12.48 2.47 -12.13
C ALA A 562 11.00 2.13 -12.30
N ILE A 563 10.50 1.22 -11.47
CA ILE A 563 9.07 0.95 -11.33
C ILE A 563 8.65 1.57 -10.01
N GLU A 564 7.81 2.59 -10.13
CA GLU A 564 7.34 3.41 -9.01
C GLU A 564 5.88 3.14 -8.73
N PHE A 565 5.50 3.22 -7.45
CA PHE A 565 4.12 3.14 -7.03
C PHE A 565 3.92 4.01 -5.78
N SER A 566 2.94 4.92 -5.81
CA SER A 566 2.67 5.89 -4.72
C SER A 566 3.92 6.68 -4.29
N ASP A 567 4.71 7.17 -5.27
CA ASP A 567 5.96 7.93 -5.07
C ASP A 567 7.10 7.15 -4.38
N GLN A 568 7.04 5.81 -4.42
CA GLN A 568 8.06 4.91 -3.90
C GLN A 568 8.62 4.00 -5.00
N LEU A 569 9.93 3.77 -4.97
CA LEU A 569 10.57 2.78 -5.82
C LEU A 569 10.25 1.39 -5.29
N VAL A 570 9.48 0.60 -6.05
CA VAL A 570 9.06 -0.75 -5.65
C VAL A 570 9.82 -1.85 -6.40
N ALA A 571 10.35 -1.54 -7.59
CA ALA A 571 11.19 -2.45 -8.35
C ALA A 571 12.06 -1.70 -9.38
N ILE A 572 13.09 -2.38 -9.88
CA ILE A 572 13.90 -1.93 -11.02
C ILE A 572 13.84 -3.02 -12.09
N LYS A 573 13.58 -2.62 -13.33
CA LYS A 573 13.56 -3.51 -14.50
C LYS A 573 14.73 -3.19 -15.43
N GLN A 574 15.46 -4.20 -15.86
CA GLN A 574 16.56 -4.08 -16.82
C GLN A 574 16.40 -5.17 -17.89
N GLY A 575 15.93 -4.79 -19.08
CA GLY A 575 15.51 -5.74 -20.11
C GLY A 575 14.37 -6.63 -19.61
N ASP A 576 14.52 -7.94 -19.77
CA ASP A 576 13.56 -8.92 -19.27
C ASP A 576 13.76 -9.29 -17.79
N HIS A 577 14.65 -8.61 -17.06
CA HIS A 577 14.92 -8.90 -15.65
C HIS A 577 14.34 -7.83 -14.73
N ILE A 578 13.83 -8.24 -13.58
CA ILE A 578 13.25 -7.37 -12.56
C ILE A 578 13.80 -7.74 -11.19
N ALA A 579 14.08 -6.74 -10.35
CA ALA A 579 14.41 -6.90 -8.94
C ALA A 579 13.48 -6.01 -8.10
N THR A 580 12.86 -6.56 -7.07
CA THR A 580 12.05 -5.78 -6.12
C THR A 580 12.98 -5.02 -5.21
N VAL A 581 12.63 -3.79 -4.86
CA VAL A 581 13.46 -2.91 -4.03
C VAL A 581 12.62 -2.36 -2.88
N HIS A 582 13.18 -2.34 -1.67
CA HIS A 582 12.60 -1.67 -0.51
C HIS A 582 13.67 -1.28 0.51
N ASP A 583 13.66 -0.04 1.02
CA ASP A 583 14.63 0.47 2.01
C ASP A 583 16.08 0.07 1.71
N GLN A 584 16.54 0.32 0.47
CA GLN A 584 17.91 0.01 -0.02
C GLN A 584 18.25 -1.49 -0.06
N LYS A 585 17.31 -2.38 0.25
CA LYS A 585 17.42 -3.83 0.06
C LYS A 585 16.76 -4.22 -1.25
N ARG A 586 17.31 -5.23 -1.94
CA ARG A 586 16.70 -5.78 -3.15
C ARG A 586 16.55 -7.29 -3.11
N SER A 587 15.62 -7.81 -3.92
CA SER A 587 15.62 -9.23 -4.28
C SER A 587 16.74 -9.54 -5.29
N ALA A 588 16.96 -10.82 -5.52
CA ALA A 588 17.70 -11.27 -6.69
C ALA A 588 16.96 -10.83 -7.98
N TRP A 589 17.74 -10.64 -9.04
CA TRP A 589 17.21 -10.42 -10.38
C TRP A 589 16.50 -11.68 -10.88
N ARG A 590 15.27 -11.53 -11.37
CA ARG A 590 14.47 -12.62 -11.91
C ARG A 590 13.84 -12.24 -13.25
N SER A 591 13.39 -13.24 -14.01
CA SER A 591 12.64 -12.99 -15.23
C SER A 591 11.36 -12.20 -14.93
N SER A 592 11.11 -11.18 -15.75
CA SER A 592 9.86 -10.42 -15.77
C SER A 592 8.74 -11.18 -16.49
N ILE A 593 9.06 -12.30 -17.16
CA ILE A 593 8.10 -13.21 -17.76
C ILE A 593 7.54 -14.11 -16.66
N GLY A 594 6.59 -13.58 -15.90
CA GLY A 594 5.99 -14.28 -14.77
C GLY A 594 5.30 -13.31 -13.81
N GLU A 595 4.53 -13.85 -12.88
CA GLU A 595 3.90 -13.04 -11.84
C GLU A 595 4.97 -12.55 -10.86
N CYS A 596 5.17 -11.24 -10.84
CA CYS A 596 6.14 -10.58 -9.99
C CYS A 596 5.39 -9.66 -9.02
N PHE A 597 5.74 -9.76 -7.74
CA PHE A 597 5.12 -8.96 -6.69
C PHE A 597 6.15 -8.01 -6.09
N GLY A 598 5.72 -6.80 -5.78
CA GLY A 598 6.51 -5.73 -5.13
C GLY A 598 5.87 -5.30 -3.83
N ILE A 599 6.57 -4.42 -3.09
CA ILE A 599 6.15 -3.97 -1.76
C ILE A 599 6.31 -2.46 -1.69
N ALA A 600 5.26 -1.78 -1.24
CA ALA A 600 5.28 -0.36 -0.90
C ALA A 600 4.90 -0.17 0.57
N ARG A 601 5.35 0.90 1.22
CA ARG A 601 5.06 1.21 2.62
C ARG A 601 4.35 2.55 2.74
N LYS A 602 3.27 2.65 3.52
CA LYS A 602 2.65 3.95 3.82
C LYS A 602 2.25 4.01 5.30
N SER A 603 2.92 4.86 6.08
CA SER A 603 2.72 4.99 7.54
C SER A 603 2.83 3.61 8.24
N ARG A 604 1.77 3.18 8.95
CA ARG A 604 1.63 1.89 9.65
C ARG A 604 1.26 0.70 8.74
N GLN A 605 1.08 0.92 7.44
CA GLN A 605 0.68 -0.11 6.49
C GLN A 605 1.79 -0.43 5.49
N PHE A 606 1.78 -1.65 4.97
CA PHE A 606 2.51 -1.99 3.75
C PHE A 606 1.60 -2.69 2.75
N TRP A 607 1.86 -2.47 1.48
CA TRP A 607 1.03 -2.90 0.37
C TRP A 607 1.83 -3.87 -0.49
N ILE A 608 1.19 -4.97 -0.84
CA ILE A 608 1.70 -5.94 -1.81
C ILE A 608 1.12 -5.56 -3.17
N VAL A 609 1.97 -5.35 -4.16
CA VAL A 609 1.57 -4.87 -5.49
C VAL A 609 1.93 -5.86 -6.60
N ASP A 610 1.06 -5.98 -7.60
CA ASP A 610 1.27 -6.75 -8.82
C ASP A 610 2.12 -5.93 -9.79
N LEU A 611 3.40 -6.27 -9.91
CA LEU A 611 4.33 -5.52 -10.77
C LEU A 611 4.01 -5.72 -12.25
N ALA A 612 3.40 -6.85 -12.64
CA ALA A 612 3.00 -7.05 -14.03
C ALA A 612 1.89 -6.05 -14.41
N GLN A 613 0.93 -5.81 -13.51
CA GLN A 613 -0.09 -4.77 -13.72
C GLN A 613 0.51 -3.37 -13.77
N ILE A 614 1.46 -3.05 -12.89
CA ILE A 614 2.14 -1.73 -12.90
C ILE A 614 2.91 -1.51 -14.21
N ILE A 615 3.58 -2.55 -14.75
CA ILE A 615 4.34 -2.46 -16.01
C ILE A 615 3.41 -2.36 -17.23
N LEU A 616 2.27 -3.06 -17.20
CA LEU A 616 1.28 -3.04 -18.28
C LEU A 616 0.45 -1.76 -18.30
N GLN A 617 0.41 -1.03 -17.18
CA GLN A 617 -0.09 0.33 -17.18
C GLN A 617 0.89 1.20 -18.00
N PRO A 618 0.43 1.81 -19.10
CA PRO A 618 1.30 2.58 -19.98
C PRO A 618 1.87 3.78 -19.21
N ASP A 619 3.13 3.63 -18.82
CA ASP A 619 3.84 4.42 -17.80
C ASP A 619 3.16 4.38 -16.42
N GLY A 620 3.95 4.44 -15.34
CA GLY A 620 3.50 4.75 -13.97
C GLY A 620 2.91 6.17 -13.81
N LYS A 621 2.23 6.66 -14.84
CA LYS A 621 1.26 7.71 -14.81
C LYS A 621 -0.07 6.97 -14.83
N SER A 622 -0.80 7.01 -13.72
CA SER A 622 -2.25 6.83 -13.82
C SER A 622 -2.74 7.63 -15.03
N GLN A 623 -3.66 7.05 -15.80
CA GLN A 623 -4.39 7.77 -16.83
C GLN A 623 -5.17 8.91 -16.17
N LEU A 624 -4.44 10.00 -16.03
CA LEU A 624 -4.69 11.39 -15.67
C LEU A 624 -3.30 11.93 -15.32
N SER A 625 -2.37 11.79 -16.28
CA SER A 625 -1.40 12.86 -16.42
C SER A 625 -2.24 14.12 -16.45
N THR A 626 -1.97 15.02 -15.51
CA THR A 626 -2.19 16.45 -15.69
C THR A 626 -1.43 16.83 -16.96
N SER A 627 -1.95 16.49 -18.15
CA SER A 627 -1.23 16.60 -19.42
C SER A 627 -1.14 18.03 -19.89
N GLU A 628 -1.57 18.99 -19.07
CA GLU A 628 -1.52 20.42 -19.40
C GLU A 628 -1.02 21.30 -18.26
N VAL A 629 -0.75 20.78 -17.06
CA VAL A 629 -0.19 21.60 -15.97
C VAL A 629 1.34 21.59 -16.06
N PRO A 630 1.99 22.73 -16.31
CA PRO A 630 3.45 22.79 -16.37
C PRO A 630 4.09 22.35 -15.05
N ALA A 631 5.25 21.71 -15.13
CA ALA A 631 5.92 21.11 -13.97
C ALA A 631 6.32 22.13 -12.88
N ASP A 632 6.38 23.41 -13.23
CA ASP A 632 6.65 24.53 -12.34
C ASP A 632 5.40 25.06 -11.61
N TYR A 633 4.31 24.29 -11.52
CA TYR A 633 3.09 24.70 -10.82
C TYR A 633 2.67 23.71 -9.74
N GLN A 634 2.27 24.22 -8.57
CA GLN A 634 1.82 23.46 -7.41
C GLN A 634 0.36 23.78 -7.10
N LEU A 635 -0.46 22.75 -6.84
CA LEU A 635 -1.85 22.92 -6.43
C LEU A 635 -1.92 23.70 -5.10
N VAL A 636 -2.70 24.78 -5.07
CA VAL A 636 -2.86 25.64 -3.89
C VAL A 636 -4.28 25.65 -3.34
N CYS A 637 -5.31 25.48 -4.17
CA CYS A 637 -6.68 25.34 -3.71
C CYS A 637 -7.58 24.63 -4.72
N ILE A 638 -8.72 24.13 -4.25
CA ILE A 638 -9.77 23.48 -5.03
C ILE A 638 -11.09 24.17 -4.66
N SER A 639 -11.99 24.38 -5.61
CA SER A 639 -13.33 24.92 -5.33
C SER A 639 -14.17 23.96 -4.49
N GLY A 640 -15.21 24.48 -3.83
CA GLY A 640 -16.13 23.68 -3.02
C GLY A 640 -16.83 22.55 -3.80
N ASN A 641 -17.14 22.79 -5.08
CA ASN A 641 -17.76 21.78 -5.95
C ASN A 641 -16.75 20.82 -6.60
N ALA A 642 -15.45 20.97 -6.29
CA ALA A 642 -14.33 20.23 -6.88
C ALA A 642 -14.23 20.32 -8.42
N ASP A 643 -14.93 21.28 -9.03
CA ASP A 643 -14.98 21.56 -10.46
C ASP A 643 -13.80 22.44 -10.93
N LEU A 644 -13.13 23.13 -9.99
CA LEU A 644 -12.01 24.02 -10.27
C LEU A 644 -10.79 23.70 -9.40
N LYS A 645 -9.61 23.86 -9.97
CA LYS A 645 -8.32 23.76 -9.28
C LYS A 645 -7.45 24.96 -9.60
N ALA A 646 -6.88 25.59 -8.57
CA ALA A 646 -5.88 26.63 -8.75
C ALA A 646 -4.49 26.08 -8.43
N TYR A 647 -3.55 26.33 -9.33
CA TYR A 647 -2.15 26.02 -9.18
C TYR A 647 -1.35 27.31 -9.14
N LYS A 648 -0.34 27.39 -8.28
CA LYS A 648 0.59 28.51 -8.18
C LYS A 648 1.93 28.12 -8.77
N SER A 649 2.55 29.03 -9.53
CA SER A 649 3.89 28.80 -10.04
C SER A 649 4.92 28.75 -8.90
N THR A 650 5.83 27.80 -8.98
CA THR A 650 6.99 27.64 -8.09
C THR A 650 8.15 28.54 -8.50
N THR A 651 8.13 29.06 -9.74
CA THR A 651 9.16 29.96 -10.28
C THR A 651 8.72 31.43 -10.27
N ALA A 652 7.42 31.68 -10.45
CA ALA A 652 6.83 33.03 -10.44
C ALA A 652 5.91 33.22 -9.22
N THR A 653 6.24 34.20 -8.39
CA THR A 653 5.62 34.44 -7.07
C THR A 653 4.14 34.77 -7.07
N GLU A 654 3.65 35.40 -8.13
CA GLU A 654 2.27 35.89 -8.26
C GLU A 654 1.50 35.20 -9.38
N ARG A 655 2.01 34.11 -9.96
CA ARG A 655 1.39 33.48 -11.14
C ARG A 655 0.51 32.31 -10.74
N TYR A 656 -0.76 32.34 -11.15
CA TYR A 656 -1.74 31.29 -10.87
C TYR A 656 -2.34 30.74 -12.17
N LEU A 657 -2.59 29.43 -12.21
CA LEU A 657 -3.36 28.75 -13.25
C LEU A 657 -4.63 28.19 -12.65
N VAL A 658 -5.78 28.52 -13.22
CA VAL A 658 -7.07 27.95 -12.81
C VAL A 658 -7.57 27.02 -13.92
N TYR A 659 -7.89 25.78 -13.55
CA TYR A 659 -8.44 24.76 -14.44
C TYR A 659 -9.89 24.45 -14.07
N ARG A 660 -10.73 24.21 -15.10
CA ARG A 660 -12.07 23.62 -14.95
C ARG A 660 -12.07 22.18 -15.39
N PHE A 661 -12.86 21.37 -14.70
CA PHE A 661 -13.09 19.97 -15.00
C PHE A 661 -14.45 19.77 -15.66
N GLU A 662 -14.48 19.19 -16.86
CA GLU A 662 -15.69 18.79 -17.58
C GLU A 662 -15.76 17.25 -17.64
N ASP A 663 -16.44 16.65 -16.65
CA ASP A 663 -16.74 15.22 -16.50
C ASP A 663 -15.56 14.22 -16.49
N ALA A 664 -15.81 13.06 -15.86
CA ALA A 664 -14.82 12.05 -15.46
C ALA A 664 -13.99 11.41 -16.60
N THR A 665 -14.24 11.81 -17.85
CA THR A 665 -13.63 11.21 -19.05
C THR A 665 -13.09 12.21 -20.08
N THR A 666 -13.06 13.51 -19.79
CA THR A 666 -12.67 14.53 -20.79
C THR A 666 -11.72 15.61 -20.27
N ALA A 667 -11.00 16.18 -21.23
CA ALA A 667 -9.76 16.94 -21.09
C ALA A 667 -9.81 18.12 -20.11
N TYR A 668 -8.64 18.44 -19.56
CA TYR A 668 -8.40 19.72 -18.92
C TYR A 668 -8.62 20.83 -19.96
N SER A 669 -9.29 21.91 -19.57
CA SER A 669 -9.21 23.17 -20.31
C SER A 669 -8.56 24.20 -19.39
N ILE A 670 -7.43 24.77 -19.82
CA ILE A 670 -6.87 25.97 -19.18
C ILE A 670 -7.96 27.05 -19.26
N LEU A 671 -8.60 27.39 -18.13
CA LEU A 671 -9.55 28.49 -18.13
C LEU A 671 -8.80 29.82 -18.26
N ARG A 672 -7.71 29.98 -17.50
CA ARG A 672 -6.96 31.24 -17.47
C ARG A 672 -5.62 31.10 -16.75
N GLU A 673 -4.66 31.90 -17.20
CA GLU A 673 -3.51 32.30 -16.40
C GLU A 673 -3.80 33.65 -15.74
N ILE A 674 -3.70 33.69 -14.42
CA ILE A 674 -3.87 34.90 -13.62
C ILE A 674 -2.48 35.41 -13.27
N THR A 675 -2.10 36.51 -13.91
CA THR A 675 -0.90 37.30 -13.59
C THR A 675 -1.35 38.65 -13.04
N PRO A 676 -1.19 38.90 -11.73
CA PRO A 676 -1.33 40.23 -11.15
C PRO A 676 -0.34 41.17 -11.85
N GLU A 677 -0.85 42.27 -12.41
CA GLU A 677 0.00 43.24 -13.09
C GLU A 677 1.08 43.76 -12.12
N THR A 678 2.31 43.84 -12.62
CA THR A 678 3.45 44.41 -11.92
C THR A 678 3.70 45.81 -12.49
N PRO A 679 3.70 46.87 -11.66
CA PRO A 679 4.43 48.08 -12.00
C PRO A 679 5.93 47.71 -12.00
N GLY A 680 6.62 47.98 -13.09
CA GLY A 680 7.99 47.52 -13.33
C GLY A 680 9.01 47.98 -12.28
N THR A 681 9.27 47.13 -11.29
CA THR A 681 10.43 47.25 -10.41
C THR A 681 11.12 45.91 -10.24
N THR A 682 12.36 45.85 -10.72
CA THR A 682 13.32 44.78 -10.47
C THR A 682 13.61 44.67 -8.97
N SER A 683 12.87 43.83 -8.25
CA SER A 683 13.23 43.45 -6.89
C SER A 683 13.13 41.95 -6.68
N ASN A 684 13.93 41.46 -5.75
CA ASN A 684 14.34 40.07 -5.55
C ASN A 684 13.12 39.10 -5.47
N PRO A 685 12.99 38.11 -6.38
CA PRO A 685 11.85 37.18 -6.43
C PRO A 685 11.70 36.31 -5.18
N TYR A 686 12.72 36.23 -4.32
CA TYR A 686 12.67 35.44 -3.08
C TYR A 686 11.87 36.06 -1.92
N SER A 687 11.33 37.30 -2.05
CA SER A 687 10.62 37.97 -0.92
C SER A 687 9.11 38.16 -1.09
N ALA A 688 8.55 37.89 -2.27
CA ALA A 688 7.12 38.08 -2.54
C ALA A 688 6.37 36.74 -2.42
N SER A 689 5.98 36.34 -1.21
CA SER A 689 5.11 35.17 -1.03
C SER A 689 3.66 35.62 -0.82
N THR A 690 2.75 35.12 -1.65
CA THR A 690 1.31 35.17 -1.38
C THR A 690 1.02 34.48 -0.05
N ALA A 691 0.22 35.13 0.80
CA ALA A 691 -0.06 34.65 2.14
C ALA A 691 -1.21 33.63 2.17
N CYS A 692 -2.22 33.75 1.31
CA CYS A 692 -3.32 32.79 1.18
C CYS A 692 -4.17 33.03 -0.09
N CYS A 693 -4.95 32.03 -0.50
CA CYS A 693 -5.91 32.11 -1.61
C CYS A 693 -7.14 31.21 -1.37
N ALA A 694 -8.28 31.53 -1.99
CA ALA A 694 -9.52 30.75 -1.87
C ALA A 694 -10.46 30.97 -3.06
N PHE A 695 -11.27 29.95 -3.39
CA PHE A 695 -12.44 30.10 -4.26
C PHE A 695 -13.68 30.47 -3.45
N SER A 696 -14.62 31.19 -4.07
CA SER A 696 -15.94 31.41 -3.51
C SER A 696 -16.79 30.12 -3.55
N PRO A 697 -17.77 29.94 -2.64
CA PRO A 697 -18.66 28.79 -2.59
C PRO A 697 -19.29 28.39 -3.93
N HIS A 698 -19.75 29.36 -4.73
CA HIS A 698 -20.34 29.09 -6.04
C HIS A 698 -19.32 29.06 -7.18
N SER A 699 -18.02 28.97 -6.89
CA SER A 699 -16.96 28.95 -7.91
C SER A 699 -16.94 30.21 -8.80
N THR A 700 -17.60 31.30 -8.36
CA THR A 700 -17.74 32.56 -9.11
C THR A 700 -16.45 33.38 -9.06
N TYR A 701 -15.80 33.39 -7.90
CA TYR A 701 -14.66 34.26 -7.59
C TYR A 701 -13.46 33.48 -7.07
N PHE A 702 -12.28 34.04 -7.33
CA PHE A 702 -11.00 33.57 -6.78
C PHE A 702 -10.29 34.75 -6.10
N ALA A 703 -10.02 34.64 -4.81
CA ALA A 703 -9.33 35.68 -4.04
C ALA A 703 -7.90 35.26 -3.69
N THR A 704 -6.99 36.23 -3.74
CA THR A 704 -5.60 36.09 -3.27
C THR A 704 -5.27 37.25 -2.34
N ALA A 705 -4.46 36.99 -1.30
CA ALA A 705 -3.92 38.04 -0.44
C ALA A 705 -2.39 37.96 -0.43
N THR A 706 -1.73 39.06 -0.76
CA THR A 706 -0.26 39.11 -0.90
C THR A 706 0.36 39.95 0.20
N GLY A 707 1.38 39.40 0.87
CA GLY A 707 2.09 40.12 1.94
C GLY A 707 2.95 41.28 1.42
N TYR A 708 3.36 41.19 0.15
CA TYR A 708 4.20 42.21 -0.52
C TYR A 708 3.40 43.45 -0.91
N LYS A 709 2.32 43.30 -1.70
CA LYS A 709 1.47 44.43 -2.10
C LYS A 709 0.53 44.89 -0.98
N ARG A 710 0.40 44.10 0.09
CA ARG A 710 -0.52 44.35 1.22
C ARG A 710 -1.93 44.64 0.72
N GLN A 711 -2.43 43.78 -0.15
CA GLN A 711 -3.78 43.92 -0.69
C GLN A 711 -4.42 42.55 -0.87
N ILE A 712 -5.75 42.55 -0.86
CA ILE A 712 -6.55 41.43 -1.34
C ILE A 712 -6.95 41.74 -2.78
N GLU A 713 -6.78 40.78 -3.67
CA GLU A 713 -7.23 40.85 -5.06
C GLU A 713 -8.28 39.78 -5.28
N VAL A 714 -9.37 40.14 -5.96
CA VAL A 714 -10.46 39.21 -6.29
C VAL A 714 -10.66 39.18 -7.78
N TRP A 715 -10.75 37.97 -8.33
CA TRP A 715 -10.84 37.69 -9.75
C TRP A 715 -12.16 37.00 -10.04
N SER A 716 -12.78 37.34 -11.17
CA SER A 716 -13.92 36.59 -11.70
C SER A 716 -13.38 35.33 -12.38
N VAL A 717 -13.87 34.15 -11.98
CA VAL A 717 -13.43 32.88 -12.56
C VAL A 717 -13.94 32.73 -13.99
N SER A 718 -15.17 33.16 -14.27
CA SER A 718 -15.79 33.07 -15.59
C SER A 718 -15.14 34.00 -16.62
N SER A 719 -14.78 35.23 -16.21
CA SER A 719 -14.19 36.23 -17.11
C SER A 719 -12.67 36.31 -17.03
N GLY A 720 -12.04 35.72 -16.01
CA GLY A 720 -10.60 35.77 -15.75
C GLY A 720 -10.01 37.18 -15.56
N HIS A 721 -10.86 38.18 -15.35
CA HIS A 721 -10.46 39.57 -15.09
C HIS A 721 -10.51 39.88 -13.59
N PRO A 722 -9.64 40.80 -13.12
CA PRO A 722 -9.70 41.25 -11.74
C PRO A 722 -10.99 42.05 -11.56
N ILE A 723 -11.78 41.68 -10.56
CA ILE A 723 -12.97 42.43 -10.13
C ILE A 723 -12.49 43.69 -9.41
N GLY A 724 -11.43 43.56 -8.63
CA GLY A 724 -10.81 44.70 -7.97
C GLY A 724 -9.77 44.26 -6.95
N HIS A 725 -9.21 45.25 -6.28
CA HIS A 725 -8.27 45.08 -5.19
C HIS A 725 -8.60 46.05 -4.05
N ALA A 726 -8.29 45.66 -2.82
CA ALA A 726 -8.44 46.53 -1.66
C ALA A 726 -7.18 46.47 -0.77
N PRO A 727 -6.69 47.62 -0.27
CA PRO A 727 -5.50 47.66 0.56
C PRO A 727 -5.76 47.05 1.94
N ILE A 728 -4.72 46.42 2.48
CA ILE A 728 -4.62 45.84 3.81
C ILE A 728 -3.60 46.67 4.60
N SER A 729 -4.03 47.26 5.72
CA SER A 729 -3.19 48.15 6.53
C SER A 729 -2.15 47.41 7.39
N MET A 730 -1.60 46.28 6.94
CA MET A 730 -0.55 45.52 7.65
C MET A 730 0.28 44.62 6.73
N LYS A 731 1.43 44.13 7.20
CA LYS A 731 2.18 43.06 6.53
C LYS A 731 1.53 41.71 6.86
N LEU A 732 1.23 40.91 5.84
CA LEU A 732 0.71 39.56 6.04
C LEU A 732 1.84 38.57 6.32
N HIS A 733 1.65 37.73 7.34
CA HIS A 733 2.47 36.53 7.54
C HIS A 733 1.91 35.36 6.71
N VAL A 734 2.80 34.74 5.93
CA VAL A 734 2.46 33.75 4.90
C VAL A 734 2.01 32.41 5.48
N SER A 735 2.43 32.09 6.70
CA SER A 735 2.10 30.82 7.35
C SER A 735 0.79 30.83 8.16
N THR A 736 0.15 31.98 8.34
CA THR A 736 -0.96 32.12 9.31
C THR A 736 -2.20 32.85 8.79
N SER A 737 -2.20 33.42 7.58
CA SER A 737 -3.36 34.16 7.07
C SER A 737 -4.42 33.25 6.44
N THR A 738 -5.72 33.56 6.60
CA THR A 738 -6.83 32.77 6.02
C THR A 738 -7.88 33.64 5.32
N ILE A 739 -8.38 33.21 4.16
CA ILE A 739 -9.46 33.87 3.40
C ILE A 739 -10.72 33.01 3.43
N LYS A 740 -11.89 33.63 3.61
CA LYS A 740 -13.19 32.96 3.51
C LYS A 740 -14.25 33.85 2.86
N PHE A 741 -15.01 33.32 1.91
CA PHE A 741 -16.13 34.01 1.29
C PHE A 741 -17.43 33.77 2.07
N SER A 742 -18.40 34.68 1.93
CA SER A 742 -19.79 34.43 2.34
C SER A 742 -20.45 33.40 1.44
N SER A 743 -21.49 32.73 1.97
CA SER A 743 -22.23 31.70 1.23
C SER A 743 -22.89 32.20 -0.05
N ASP A 744 -23.20 33.50 -0.12
CA ASP A 744 -23.80 34.17 -1.28
C ASP A 744 -22.77 34.83 -2.21
N ASP A 745 -21.48 34.57 -2.01
CA ASP A 745 -20.35 35.13 -2.76
C ASP A 745 -20.24 36.68 -2.70
N LYS A 746 -20.97 37.38 -1.82
CA LYS A 746 -20.98 38.86 -1.79
C LYS A 746 -19.94 39.50 -0.89
N LEU A 747 -19.42 38.77 0.10
CA LEU A 747 -18.40 39.23 1.02
C LEU A 747 -17.20 38.29 1.01
N VAL A 748 -16.02 38.83 1.31
CA VAL A 748 -14.81 38.04 1.58
C VAL A 748 -14.14 38.58 2.85
N ALA A 749 -13.79 37.69 3.76
CA ALA A 749 -13.10 38.00 4.99
C ALA A 749 -11.66 37.46 4.96
N LEU A 750 -10.73 38.20 5.56
CA LEU A 750 -9.32 37.84 5.70
C LEU A 750 -8.92 37.96 7.18
N ALA A 751 -8.44 36.88 7.77
CA ALA A 751 -7.79 36.91 9.08
C ALA A 751 -6.28 36.91 8.89
N ALA A 752 -5.60 37.85 9.54
CA ALA A 752 -4.16 38.01 9.46
C ALA A 752 -3.57 38.25 10.85
N GLN A 753 -2.42 37.64 11.10
CA GLN A 753 -1.68 37.79 12.36
C GLN A 753 -0.87 39.09 12.32
N GLU A 754 -1.15 39.99 13.26
CA GLU A 754 -0.47 41.28 13.41
C GLU A 754 0.76 41.17 14.35
N SER A 755 0.65 40.33 15.38
CA SER A 755 1.75 39.96 16.27
C SER A 755 1.49 38.57 16.89
N ALA A 756 2.42 38.04 17.68
CA ALA A 756 2.31 36.71 18.29
C ALA A 756 0.99 36.46 19.06
N LEU A 757 0.34 37.52 19.56
CA LEU A 757 -0.89 37.45 20.34
C LEU A 757 -2.06 38.24 19.73
N ILE A 758 -1.86 38.93 18.61
CA ILE A 758 -2.88 39.85 18.07
C ILE A 758 -3.18 39.45 16.63
N TRP A 759 -4.47 39.28 16.36
CA TRP A 759 -5.01 39.02 15.03
C TRP A 759 -5.91 40.17 14.60
N ARG A 760 -5.98 40.42 13.30
CA ARG A 760 -6.96 41.34 12.72
C ARG A 760 -7.78 40.60 11.67
N ILE A 761 -9.10 40.79 11.71
CA ILE A 761 -10.03 40.28 10.70
C ILE A 761 -10.49 41.47 9.87
N PHE A 762 -10.38 41.35 8.54
CA PHE A 762 -10.87 42.32 7.56
C PHE A 762 -12.06 41.73 6.82
N VAL A 763 -13.03 42.55 6.43
CA VAL A 763 -14.15 42.17 5.55
C VAL A 763 -14.20 43.10 4.36
N PHE A 764 -14.40 42.52 3.18
CA PHE A 764 -14.50 43.24 1.92
C PHE A 764 -15.81 42.87 1.20
N SER A 765 -16.49 43.88 0.66
CA SER A 765 -17.70 43.74 -0.16
C SER A 765 -17.38 43.63 -1.64
N LEU A 766 -18.17 42.80 -2.33
CA LEU A 766 -18.09 42.50 -3.77
C LEU A 766 -19.34 42.98 -4.55
N LYS A 767 -20.29 43.68 -3.89
CA LYS A 767 -21.64 43.97 -4.42
C LYS A 767 -21.68 44.94 -5.61
N ASP A 768 -20.66 45.77 -5.80
CA ASP A 768 -20.66 46.86 -6.80
C ASP A 768 -19.66 46.65 -7.95
N GLY A 769 -19.26 45.40 -8.22
CA GLY A 769 -18.29 45.09 -9.29
C GLY A 769 -16.86 45.54 -8.98
N GLY A 770 -16.55 45.79 -7.70
CA GLY A 770 -15.23 46.11 -7.17
C GLY A 770 -15.02 45.48 -5.79
N VAL A 771 -13.82 45.59 -5.23
CA VAL A 771 -13.50 45.09 -3.89
C VAL A 771 -13.38 46.28 -2.95
N LYS A 772 -14.28 46.41 -1.97
CA LYS A 772 -14.31 47.53 -1.02
C LYS A 772 -14.14 47.03 0.40
N ASN A 773 -13.25 47.64 1.18
CA ASN A 773 -13.09 47.33 2.60
C ASN A 773 -14.31 47.85 3.40
N GLU A 774 -15.07 46.95 4.02
CA GLU A 774 -16.25 47.25 4.83
C GLU A 774 -15.89 47.47 6.31
N GLY A 775 -14.74 46.98 6.76
CA GLY A 775 -14.26 47.17 8.12
C GLY A 775 -13.19 46.17 8.55
N SER A 776 -12.63 46.42 9.72
CA SER A 776 -11.71 45.49 10.37
C SER A 776 -11.86 45.51 11.89
N THR A 777 -11.65 44.37 12.54
CA THR A 777 -11.64 44.24 14.00
C THR A 777 -10.35 43.60 14.51
N ILE A 778 -9.93 43.99 15.72
CA ILE A 778 -8.74 43.45 16.39
C ILE A 778 -9.19 42.37 17.38
N VAL A 779 -8.54 41.22 17.32
CA VAL A 779 -8.75 40.08 18.20
C VAL A 779 -7.50 39.92 19.05
N ALA A 780 -7.65 40.11 20.36
CA ALA A 780 -6.61 39.89 21.35
C ALA A 780 -7.12 38.92 22.44
N PRO A 781 -6.28 38.02 22.97
CA PRO A 781 -6.68 37.13 24.05
C PRO A 781 -6.99 37.94 25.32
N GLU A 782 -8.10 37.63 25.99
CA GLU A 782 -8.38 38.14 27.33
C GLU A 782 -7.34 37.57 28.29
N THR A 783 -6.46 38.42 28.81
CA THR A 783 -5.51 38.03 29.85
C THR A 783 -6.25 37.86 31.17
N SER A 784 -6.71 36.64 31.48
CA SER A 784 -7.05 36.29 32.85
C SER A 784 -5.75 36.25 33.66
N GLY A 785 -5.55 37.24 34.53
CA GLY A 785 -4.33 37.37 35.31
C GLY A 785 -4.06 36.14 36.17
N THR A 786 -2.96 35.44 35.90
CA THR A 786 -2.04 34.87 36.90
C THR A 786 -0.78 34.35 36.19
N GLU A 787 0.34 34.98 36.54
CA GLU A 787 1.73 34.48 36.58
C GLU A 787 2.31 33.62 35.42
N GLY A 788 3.33 34.19 34.76
CA GLY A 788 4.67 33.65 34.94
C GLY A 788 5.07 32.35 34.22
N SER A 789 4.61 32.06 33.00
CA SER A 789 5.26 31.04 32.17
C SER A 789 5.99 31.65 30.96
N ARG A 790 7.32 31.73 31.06
CA ARG A 790 8.23 31.99 29.93
C ARG A 790 8.07 30.88 28.88
N GLY A 791 7.31 31.17 27.84
CA GLY A 791 7.12 30.33 26.67
C GLY A 791 5.90 30.83 25.90
N SER A 792 6.01 31.99 25.24
CA SER A 792 4.90 32.53 24.44
C SER A 792 4.65 31.63 23.23
N ARG A 793 3.71 30.71 23.36
CA ARG A 793 3.11 30.05 22.21
C ARG A 793 2.06 31.00 21.61
N GLU A 794 2.10 31.12 20.29
CA GLU A 794 1.26 32.02 19.49
C GLU A 794 -0.24 31.70 19.70
N SER A 795 -1.09 32.72 19.74
CA SER A 795 -2.56 32.54 19.67
C SER A 795 -2.96 32.21 18.23
N ASP A 796 -3.93 31.32 18.00
CA ASP A 796 -4.47 31.00 16.66
C ASP A 796 -5.86 31.63 16.48
N CYS A 797 -6.13 32.20 15.29
CA CYS A 797 -7.42 32.79 14.93
C CYS A 797 -7.85 32.32 13.53
N ARG A 798 -9.05 31.77 13.42
CA ARG A 798 -9.57 31.22 12.16
C ARG A 798 -11.01 31.64 11.88
N ILE A 799 -11.28 32.13 10.68
CA ILE A 799 -12.63 32.49 10.24
C ILE A 799 -13.43 31.23 9.93
N VAL A 800 -14.62 31.12 10.53
CA VAL A 800 -15.52 29.98 10.39
C VAL A 800 -16.67 30.28 9.46
N SER A 801 -17.28 31.47 9.54
CA SER A 801 -18.34 31.87 8.62
C SER A 801 -18.32 33.36 8.38
N VAL A 802 -18.80 33.76 7.20
CA VAL A 802 -18.99 35.14 6.81
C VAL A 802 -20.43 35.26 6.32
N THR A 803 -21.21 36.11 6.98
CA THR A 803 -22.58 36.44 6.61
C THR A 803 -22.67 37.93 6.33
N ILE A 804 -23.78 38.40 5.77
CA ILE A 804 -23.99 39.82 5.51
C ILE A 804 -23.93 40.68 6.79
N ASP A 805 -24.29 40.09 7.94
CA ASP A 805 -24.42 40.81 9.21
C ASP A 805 -23.36 40.44 10.25
N ALA A 806 -22.54 39.40 10.02
CA ALA A 806 -21.57 38.93 11.01
C ALA A 806 -20.43 38.08 10.44
N VAL A 807 -19.29 38.07 11.14
CA VAL A 807 -18.18 37.13 10.94
C VAL A 807 -18.04 36.27 12.19
N ASP A 808 -18.20 34.96 12.02
CA ASP A 808 -17.91 33.97 13.05
C ASP A 808 -16.47 33.50 12.93
N PHE A 809 -15.74 33.49 14.03
CA PHE A 809 -14.34 33.10 14.08
C PHE A 809 -14.01 32.40 15.39
N LEU A 810 -12.87 31.71 15.41
CA LEU A 810 -12.37 31.02 16.58
C LEU A 810 -11.15 31.72 17.09
N SER A 811 -11.04 31.82 18.41
CA SER A 811 -9.83 32.27 19.08
C SER A 811 -9.38 31.20 20.07
N ALA A 812 -8.12 30.80 19.98
CA ALA A 812 -7.46 29.93 20.95
C ALA A 812 -6.47 30.74 21.79
N ASP A 813 -6.42 30.47 23.10
CA ASP A 813 -5.33 30.99 23.94
C ASP A 813 -3.97 30.36 23.54
N GLY A 814 -2.85 30.96 23.94
CA GLY A 814 -1.51 30.47 23.57
C GLY A 814 -1.22 29.03 24.05
N ASN A 815 -2.00 28.47 24.98
CA ASN A 815 -1.87 27.09 25.41
C ASN A 815 -2.90 26.15 24.74
N CYS A 816 -3.73 26.67 23.83
CA CYS A 816 -4.90 26.02 23.25
C CYS A 816 -5.81 25.37 24.32
N ARG A 817 -5.84 25.93 25.54
CA ARG A 817 -6.60 25.36 26.67
C ARG A 817 -8.09 25.65 26.56
N PHE A 818 -8.46 26.71 25.85
CA PHE A 818 -9.85 27.05 25.57
C PHE A 818 -9.95 27.58 24.15
N ILE A 819 -10.97 27.12 23.43
CA ILE A 819 -11.30 27.64 22.11
C ILE A 819 -12.67 28.27 22.20
N ARG A 820 -12.71 29.56 21.91
CA ARG A 820 -13.94 30.33 21.91
C ARG A 820 -14.43 30.48 20.48
N HIS A 821 -15.69 30.17 20.27
CA HIS A 821 -16.42 30.59 19.09
C HIS A 821 -16.95 32.00 19.33
N LEU A 822 -16.41 32.96 18.59
CA LEU A 822 -16.68 34.37 18.70
C LEU A 822 -17.41 34.86 17.45
N ARG A 823 -18.33 35.79 17.62
CA ARG A 823 -19.04 36.45 16.52
C ARG A 823 -18.75 37.93 16.56
N TRP A 824 -18.26 38.47 15.45
CA TRP A 824 -18.20 39.91 15.22
C TRP A 824 -19.40 40.34 14.40
N GLU A 825 -20.25 41.22 14.94
CA GLU A 825 -21.41 41.78 14.23
C GLU A 825 -20.98 42.92 13.30
N LEU A 826 -21.19 42.75 12.00
CA LEU A 826 -20.88 43.74 10.97
C LEU A 826 -21.86 44.91 11.10
N GLY A 827 -21.32 46.09 11.36
CA GLY A 827 -22.08 47.30 11.70
C GLY A 827 -21.89 47.77 13.14
N THR A 828 -21.32 46.94 14.01
CA THR A 828 -20.85 47.34 15.34
C THR A 828 -19.40 46.89 15.56
N SER A 829 -18.75 47.43 16.59
CA SER A 829 -17.42 46.95 17.03
C SER A 829 -17.53 45.81 18.06
N ASN A 830 -18.71 45.19 18.21
CA ASN A 830 -18.97 44.21 19.26
C ASN A 830 -18.50 42.82 18.84
N ILE A 831 -17.81 42.14 19.75
CA ILE A 831 -17.44 40.73 19.63
C ILE A 831 -18.18 39.97 20.75
N LEU A 832 -19.03 39.02 20.37
CA LEU A 832 -19.80 38.19 21.29
C LEU A 832 -19.17 36.80 21.39
N THR A 833 -19.15 36.23 22.60
CA THR A 833 -18.82 34.82 22.77
C THR A 833 -20.09 33.99 22.57
N ILE A 834 -20.14 33.24 21.47
CA ILE A 834 -21.29 32.39 21.14
C ILE A 834 -21.25 31.09 21.94
N SER A 835 -20.10 30.42 21.92
CA SER A 835 -19.96 29.11 22.57
C SER A 835 -18.53 28.78 22.94
N LEU A 836 -18.37 27.87 23.91
CA LEU A 836 -17.08 27.32 24.32
C LEU A 836 -16.89 25.91 23.76
N ILE A 837 -15.74 25.66 23.13
CA ILE A 837 -15.32 24.33 22.67
C ILE A 837 -14.38 23.74 23.73
N PRO A 838 -14.63 22.49 24.20
CA PRO A 838 -13.81 21.86 25.22
C PRO A 838 -12.38 21.59 24.71
N ASN A 839 -11.42 21.57 25.65
CA ASN A 839 -10.03 21.27 25.32
C ASN A 839 -9.83 19.77 25.02
N LEU A 840 -9.65 19.45 23.74
CA LEU A 840 -9.36 18.11 23.26
C LEU A 840 -7.89 17.95 22.79
N GLY A 841 -7.02 18.89 23.17
CA GLY A 841 -5.59 18.87 22.81
C GLY A 841 -5.24 19.72 21.59
N SER A 842 -4.09 19.43 20.97
CA SER A 842 -3.58 20.18 19.81
C SER A 842 -4.41 19.87 18.57
N ILE A 843 -5.31 20.80 18.21
CA ILE A 843 -6.15 20.67 17.03
C ILE A 843 -5.32 20.76 15.76
N ARG A 844 -5.44 19.73 14.93
CA ARG A 844 -4.93 19.73 13.55
C ARG A 844 -5.98 20.21 12.57
N ARG A 845 -7.24 19.81 12.78
CA ARG A 845 -8.35 20.07 11.86
C ARG A 845 -9.63 20.38 12.61
N LEU A 846 -10.43 21.26 12.02
CA LEU A 846 -11.67 21.73 12.63
C LEU A 846 -12.64 22.14 11.52
N ALA A 847 -13.80 21.51 11.50
CA ALA A 847 -14.87 21.75 10.55
C ALA A 847 -16.16 22.09 11.30
N TYR A 848 -17.04 22.88 10.66
CA TYR A 848 -18.29 23.37 11.25
C TYR A 848 -19.46 23.19 10.29
N SER A 849 -20.57 22.67 10.83
CA SER A 849 -21.84 22.68 10.12
C SER A 849 -22.29 24.12 9.86
N PRO A 850 -23.02 24.40 8.76
CA PRO A 850 -23.54 25.75 8.49
C PRO A 850 -24.38 26.35 9.62
N SER A 851 -25.05 25.51 10.41
CA SER A 851 -25.86 25.92 11.57
C SER A 851 -25.06 26.11 12.86
N PHE A 852 -23.76 25.77 12.86
CA PHE A 852 -22.90 25.67 14.04
C PHE A 852 -23.37 24.69 15.12
N LYS A 853 -24.46 23.93 14.91
CA LYS A 853 -24.94 22.96 15.90
C LYS A 853 -24.00 21.76 16.06
N ARG A 854 -23.25 21.43 15.02
CA ARG A 854 -22.29 20.32 15.00
C ARG A 854 -20.92 20.79 14.51
N ILE A 855 -19.88 20.28 15.15
CA ILE A 855 -18.47 20.53 14.80
C ILE A 855 -17.69 19.21 14.79
N HIS A 856 -16.77 19.07 13.84
CA HIS A 856 -15.83 17.95 13.80
C HIS A 856 -14.43 18.48 14.08
N LEU A 857 -13.77 17.90 15.08
CA LEU A 857 -12.45 18.32 15.56
C LEU A 857 -11.50 17.13 15.47
N ARG A 858 -10.31 17.30 14.89
CA ARG A 858 -9.28 16.27 14.89
C ARG A 858 -8.04 16.75 15.64
N ASP A 859 -7.60 15.97 16.62
CA ASP A 859 -6.29 16.13 17.26
C ASP A 859 -5.20 15.40 16.45
N ARG A 860 -4.06 15.02 17.05
CA ARG A 860 -3.00 14.26 16.35
C ARG A 860 -3.38 12.81 16.03
N SER A 861 -4.39 12.25 16.69
CA SER A 861 -4.73 10.83 16.65
C SER A 861 -6.22 10.56 16.48
N THR A 862 -7.11 11.46 16.90
CA THR A 862 -8.53 11.20 17.09
C THR A 862 -9.39 12.28 16.48
N GLU A 863 -10.48 11.87 15.83
CA GLU A 863 -11.54 12.77 15.37
C GLU A 863 -12.75 12.68 16.32
N TYR A 864 -13.27 13.84 16.69
CA TYR A 864 -14.38 14.02 17.61
C TYR A 864 -15.53 14.70 16.88
N ALA A 865 -16.73 14.17 17.04
CA ALA A 865 -17.96 14.86 16.68
C ALA A 865 -18.56 15.49 17.95
N LEU A 866 -18.77 16.79 17.92
CA LEU A 866 -19.37 17.53 19.03
C LEU A 866 -20.65 18.22 18.59
N ASN A 867 -21.63 18.24 19.49
CA ASN A 867 -22.88 18.98 19.32
C ASN A 867 -22.98 20.12 20.32
N MET A 868 -23.61 21.21 19.90
CA MET A 868 -23.87 22.37 20.73
C MET A 868 -25.01 22.06 21.71
N THR A 869 -24.75 22.24 23.00
CA THR A 869 -25.74 22.15 24.09
C THR A 869 -25.92 23.51 24.75
N THR A 870 -27.13 23.79 25.25
CA THR A 870 -27.41 24.96 26.08
C THR A 870 -27.04 24.65 27.52
N ALA A 871 -26.07 25.35 28.08
CA ALA A 871 -25.63 25.12 29.45
C ALA A 871 -26.70 25.59 30.46
N SER A 872 -26.87 24.85 31.56
CA SER A 872 -27.66 25.33 32.71
C SER A 872 -26.96 26.54 33.36
N PRO A 873 -27.70 27.54 33.90
CA PRO A 873 -27.16 28.87 34.24
C PRO A 873 -26.07 28.92 35.33
N SER A 874 -25.71 27.81 35.97
CA SER A 874 -24.86 27.80 37.16
C SER A 874 -23.36 27.59 36.90
N GLU A 875 -22.92 27.21 35.69
CA GLU A 875 -21.52 26.82 35.45
C GLU A 875 -20.77 27.64 34.38
N ALA A 876 -21.44 28.48 33.60
CA ALA A 876 -20.78 29.18 32.51
C ALA A 876 -20.41 30.63 32.86
N GLY A 877 -19.11 30.88 33.02
CA GLY A 877 -18.55 32.23 32.93
C GLY A 877 -18.78 32.81 31.53
N GLY A 878 -19.93 33.45 31.31
CA GLY A 878 -20.19 34.39 30.22
C GLY A 878 -20.74 33.84 28.90
N ALA A 879 -20.75 32.53 28.63
CA ALA A 879 -21.32 31.95 27.40
C ALA A 879 -22.51 31.03 27.72
N GLY A 880 -23.68 31.27 27.11
CA GLY A 880 -24.88 30.43 27.34
C GLY A 880 -24.87 29.06 26.64
N GLN A 881 -23.87 28.77 25.80
CA GLN A 881 -23.80 27.55 24.98
C GLN A 881 -22.40 26.92 25.06
N THR A 882 -22.34 25.59 25.09
CA THR A 882 -21.12 24.79 25.16
C THR A 882 -21.20 23.63 24.17
N TYR A 883 -20.07 23.18 23.62
CA TYR A 883 -20.05 21.95 22.83
C TYR A 883 -19.78 20.74 23.71
N GLU A 884 -20.57 19.69 23.56
CA GLU A 884 -20.37 18.38 24.20
C GLU A 884 -19.99 17.34 23.16
N VAL A 885 -19.13 16.40 23.55
CA VAL A 885 -18.68 15.30 22.70
C VAL A 885 -19.83 14.28 22.58
N GLU A 886 -20.38 14.11 21.38
CA GLU A 886 -21.44 13.15 21.08
C GLU A 886 -20.87 11.74 20.93
N GLU A 887 -19.82 11.61 20.11
CA GLU A 887 -19.09 10.36 19.86
C GLU A 887 -17.60 10.70 19.77
N GLY A 888 -16.79 10.16 20.67
CA GLY A 888 -15.38 10.59 20.74
C GLY A 888 -14.49 9.68 21.53
N LYS A 889 -14.26 8.45 21.03
CA LYS A 889 -13.12 7.60 21.44
C LYS A 889 -12.63 6.65 20.35
N ASN A 890 -12.89 6.90 19.06
CA ASN A 890 -12.32 6.07 18.00
C ASN A 890 -11.29 6.85 17.16
N PRO A 891 -9.97 6.62 17.36
CA PRO A 891 -8.93 7.29 16.58
C PRO A 891 -8.96 6.93 15.09
N ASP A 892 -9.69 5.86 14.75
CA ASP A 892 -9.73 5.27 13.43
C ASP A 892 -10.93 5.74 12.59
N VAL A 893 -11.61 6.83 12.92
CA VAL A 893 -12.81 7.29 12.19
C VAL A 893 -12.59 8.68 11.59
N TYR A 894 -13.13 8.91 10.39
CA TYR A 894 -13.18 10.20 9.71
C TYR A 894 -14.63 10.54 9.39
N TYR A 895 -15.10 11.68 9.90
CA TYR A 895 -16.48 12.10 9.70
C TYR A 895 -16.62 12.93 8.43
N ASP A 896 -17.78 12.82 7.78
CA ASP A 896 -18.12 13.67 6.66
C ASP A 896 -18.18 15.14 7.10
N SER A 897 -17.39 15.96 6.42
CA SER A 897 -17.21 17.39 6.71
C SER A 897 -17.79 18.29 5.63
N PHE A 898 -18.37 17.71 4.59
CA PHE A 898 -18.94 18.43 3.46
C PHE A 898 -20.47 18.45 3.54
N SER A 899 -21.13 17.29 3.52
CA SER A 899 -22.59 17.22 3.64
C SER A 899 -23.10 17.18 5.09
N TRP A 900 -22.20 17.06 6.07
CA TRP A 900 -22.54 16.99 7.50
C TRP A 900 -23.47 15.82 7.86
N SER A 901 -23.43 14.78 7.03
CA SER A 901 -24.18 13.55 7.26
C SER A 901 -23.64 12.79 8.49
N ASP A 902 -24.46 11.91 9.06
CA ASP A 902 -24.05 10.96 10.11
C ASP A 902 -23.11 9.84 9.59
N LEU A 903 -22.58 10.00 8.37
CA LEU A 903 -21.68 9.05 7.74
C LEU A 903 -20.23 9.30 8.15
N CYS A 904 -19.53 8.21 8.36
CA CYS A 904 -18.10 8.23 8.59
C CYS A 904 -17.40 7.06 7.91
N LEU A 905 -16.11 7.24 7.65
CA LEU A 905 -15.24 6.23 7.07
C LEU A 905 -14.20 5.84 8.12
N CYS A 906 -14.14 4.56 8.42
CA CYS A 906 -13.13 3.99 9.31
C CYS A 906 -11.82 3.74 8.55
N ASN A 907 -10.68 3.82 9.25
CA ASN A 907 -9.34 3.50 8.74
C ASN A 907 -9.26 2.07 8.19
N ASP A 908 -10.01 1.15 8.79
CA ASP A 908 -10.10 -0.23 8.33
C ASP A 908 -10.90 -0.39 7.02
N GLY A 909 -11.62 0.66 6.58
CA GLY A 909 -12.32 0.75 5.30
C GLY A 909 -13.84 0.74 5.36
N TRP A 910 -14.44 0.61 6.54
CA TRP A 910 -15.89 0.60 6.67
C TRP A 910 -16.48 1.99 6.51
N LEU A 911 -17.33 2.17 5.50
CA LEU A 911 -18.30 3.26 5.48
C LEU A 911 -19.45 2.85 6.40
N GLN A 912 -19.77 3.69 7.38
CA GLN A 912 -20.79 3.38 8.36
C GLN A 912 -21.60 4.63 8.71
N GLN A 913 -22.84 4.42 9.14
CA GLN A 913 -23.68 5.43 9.76
C GLN A 913 -23.76 5.08 11.26
N ARG A 914 -23.18 5.91 12.13
CA ARG A 914 -23.01 5.60 13.56
C ARG A 914 -22.33 4.22 13.73
N TYR A 915 -22.99 3.28 14.42
CA TYR A 915 -22.50 1.91 14.60
C TYR A 915 -22.90 0.93 13.48
N HIS A 916 -23.67 1.37 12.49
CA HIS A 916 -24.17 0.50 11.41
C HIS A 916 -23.24 0.54 10.20
N LYS A 917 -22.56 -0.59 9.95
CA LYS A 917 -21.69 -0.79 8.78
C LYS A 917 -22.54 -0.88 7.51
N ILE A 918 -22.28 0.02 6.56
CA ILE A 918 -22.98 0.07 5.27
C ILE A 918 -22.27 -0.82 4.27
N CYS A 919 -21.01 -0.50 3.97
CA CYS A 919 -20.18 -1.28 3.05
C CYS A 919 -18.69 -1.05 3.35
N TRP A 920 -17.88 -2.04 3.02
CA TRP A 920 -16.43 -1.93 3.10
C TRP A 920 -15.86 -1.46 1.75
N LEU A 921 -15.01 -0.43 1.80
CA LEU A 921 -14.42 0.17 0.62
C LEU A 921 -12.95 -0.25 0.46
N PRO A 922 -12.54 -0.78 -0.70
CA PRO A 922 -11.15 -0.93 -1.09
C PRO A 922 -10.35 0.37 -1.00
N VAL A 923 -9.03 0.26 -0.81
CA VAL A 923 -8.13 1.43 -0.63
C VAL A 923 -8.19 2.42 -1.80
N GLN A 924 -8.38 1.96 -3.04
CA GLN A 924 -8.53 2.83 -4.20
C GLN A 924 -9.81 3.68 -4.19
N TYR A 925 -10.83 3.26 -3.43
CA TYR A 925 -12.08 3.98 -3.23
C TYR A 925 -12.15 4.67 -1.86
N ARG A 926 -10.98 4.87 -1.21
CA ARG A 926 -10.83 5.71 -0.01
C ARG A 926 -10.13 7.01 -0.37
N PRO A 927 -10.46 8.14 0.29
CA PRO A 927 -9.76 9.40 0.06
C PRO A 927 -8.27 9.29 0.40
N LEU A 928 -7.42 9.95 -0.41
CA LEU A 928 -5.95 9.82 -0.31
C LEU A 928 -5.36 10.51 0.94
N GLU A 929 -6.00 11.61 1.35
CA GLU A 929 -5.58 12.55 2.39
C GLU A 929 -6.74 12.82 3.35
N LEU A 930 -7.14 11.79 4.07
CA LEU A 930 -8.17 11.91 5.10
C LEU A 930 -7.73 12.83 6.27
N GLU A 931 -6.43 13.04 6.50
CA GLU A 931 -5.93 13.86 7.61
C GLU A 931 -6.15 15.38 7.41
N GLU A 932 -5.84 15.94 6.23
CA GLU A 932 -5.94 17.38 5.99
C GLU A 932 -7.36 17.82 5.65
N LYS A 933 -8.04 17.08 4.78
CA LYS A 933 -9.36 17.46 4.24
C LYS A 933 -10.53 16.70 4.83
N GLY A 934 -10.27 15.59 5.53
CA GLY A 934 -11.30 14.68 6.05
C GLY A 934 -12.02 13.88 5.00
N LEU A 935 -13.05 13.16 5.46
CA LEU A 935 -14.04 12.60 4.57
C LEU A 935 -14.93 13.73 4.04
N GLN A 936 -15.15 13.73 2.72
CA GLN A 936 -16.06 14.66 2.06
C GLN A 936 -17.01 13.87 1.18
N LEU A 937 -18.30 13.95 1.51
CA LEU A 937 -19.37 13.25 0.82
C LEU A 937 -20.36 14.25 0.23
N ILE A 938 -20.87 13.95 -0.95
CA ILE A 938 -22.12 14.53 -1.44
C ILE A 938 -23.22 13.52 -1.17
N VAL A 939 -24.23 13.89 -0.39
CA VAL A 939 -25.36 13.03 -0.08
C VAL A 939 -26.62 13.61 -0.71
N ALA A 940 -27.22 12.89 -1.65
CA ALA A 940 -28.41 13.30 -2.40
C ALA A 940 -29.43 12.15 -2.42
N GLY A 941 -30.44 12.23 -1.54
CA GLY A 941 -31.43 11.17 -1.38
C GLY A 941 -30.79 9.86 -0.90
N ASP A 942 -30.87 8.83 -1.73
CA ASP A 942 -30.23 7.52 -1.50
C ASP A 942 -28.84 7.40 -2.14
N LYS A 943 -28.22 8.47 -2.60
CA LYS A 943 -26.89 8.44 -3.22
C LYS A 943 -25.84 9.13 -2.36
N VAL A 944 -24.69 8.49 -2.22
CA VAL A 944 -23.51 8.99 -1.51
C VAL A 944 -22.34 8.99 -2.49
N THR A 945 -21.85 10.18 -2.85
CA THR A 945 -20.65 10.35 -3.68
C THR A 945 -19.45 10.69 -2.82
N ILE A 946 -18.43 9.84 -2.85
CA ILE A 946 -17.16 10.05 -2.15
C ILE A 946 -16.24 10.88 -3.04
N LEU A 947 -15.74 11.98 -2.50
CA LEU A 947 -14.86 12.92 -3.19
C LEU A 947 -13.37 12.64 -2.90
N HIS A 948 -12.49 13.25 -3.70
CA HIS A 948 -11.04 13.27 -3.49
C HIS A 948 -10.36 11.89 -3.39
N LEU A 949 -10.81 10.94 -4.22
CA LEU A 949 -10.12 9.66 -4.40
C LEU A 949 -8.83 9.85 -5.23
N ARG A 950 -8.03 8.79 -5.32
CA ARG A 950 -6.79 8.77 -6.12
C ARG A 950 -7.09 9.22 -7.56
N ASP A 951 -6.17 10.00 -8.14
CA ASP A 951 -6.29 10.59 -9.48
C ASP A 951 -7.45 11.57 -9.67
N GLY A 952 -8.04 12.06 -8.58
CA GLY A 952 -9.20 12.97 -8.63
C GLY A 952 -10.51 12.25 -8.98
N LYS A 953 -10.55 10.92 -8.87
CA LYS A 953 -11.77 10.13 -9.05
C LYS A 953 -12.81 10.45 -7.98
N ARG A 954 -14.06 10.12 -8.30
CA ARG A 954 -15.20 10.08 -7.38
C ARG A 954 -15.94 8.78 -7.58
N VAL A 955 -16.52 8.24 -6.52
CA VAL A 955 -17.33 7.01 -6.56
C VAL A 955 -18.70 7.33 -5.98
N THR A 956 -19.76 6.96 -6.70
CA THR A 956 -21.15 7.16 -6.26
C THR A 956 -21.76 5.83 -5.88
N ILE A 957 -22.19 5.73 -4.62
CA ILE A 957 -22.78 4.54 -4.01
C ILE A 957 -24.24 4.83 -3.72
N ARG A 958 -25.12 3.93 -4.13
CA ARG A 958 -26.54 3.96 -3.77
C ARG A 958 -26.77 3.21 -2.47
N VAL A 959 -27.31 3.90 -1.47
CA VAL A 959 -27.64 3.44 -0.11
C VAL A 959 -29.14 3.73 0.16
N PRO A 960 -30.08 2.82 -0.18
CA PRO A 960 -31.53 3.08 -0.16
C PRO A 960 -32.15 3.33 1.21
N ASN A 961 -31.55 2.78 2.27
CA ASN A 961 -32.01 2.94 3.65
C ASN A 961 -31.19 3.98 4.41
N LEU A 962 -30.50 4.87 3.69
CA LEU A 962 -29.79 5.96 4.33
C LEU A 962 -30.83 6.82 5.05
N SER A 963 -30.80 6.81 6.38
CA SER A 963 -31.65 7.68 7.20
C SER A 963 -31.14 9.11 7.08
N THR A 964 -31.36 9.72 5.93
CA THR A 964 -31.11 11.13 5.71
C THR A 964 -32.30 11.88 6.27
N ASP A 965 -32.38 11.96 7.61
CA ASP A 965 -32.86 13.19 8.24
C ASP A 965 -31.82 14.32 7.98
N ILE A 966 -31.35 14.46 6.73
CA ILE A 966 -30.71 15.67 6.24
C ILE A 966 -31.87 16.62 5.99
N ARG A 967 -32.43 17.13 7.08
CA ARG A 967 -33.16 18.38 7.02
C ARG A 967 -32.10 19.41 6.63
N TYR A 968 -32.04 19.74 5.34
CA TYR A 968 -31.66 21.08 4.95
C TYR A 968 -32.61 21.98 5.76
N PHE A 969 -32.14 22.44 6.91
CA PHE A 969 -32.77 23.58 7.55
C PHE A 969 -32.50 24.72 6.58
N GLU A 970 -33.58 25.12 5.91
CA GLU A 970 -33.66 26.24 4.95
C GLU A 970 -32.84 27.45 5.38
#